data_AF-A0A7Y2ZGC1-F1
#
_entry.id   AF-A0A7Y2ZGC1-F1
#
_cell.length_a   1.000
_cell.length_b   1.000
_cell.length_c   1.000
_cell.angle_alpha   90.00
_cell.angle_beta   90.00
_cell.angle_gamma   90.00
#
_symmetry.space_group_name_H-M   'P 1'
#
loop_
_entity.id
_entity.type
_entity.pdbx_description
1 polymer ?
#
loop_
_entity_poly.entity_id
_entity_poly.type
_entity_poly.pdbx_seq_one_letter_code
_entity_poly.pdbx_strand_id
1 'polypeptide(L)'
;MNRFRAPLALVLVTGLVACSDDGGGTVPDPTIDRIEVTPDGSSVTEVGTSVQFAAEAFTTDGLPFAGVTFSWSSSDPSVGTIDDTGLATSVGFGETTITVSASGVSAQAVFSVRDCSEALTLAEGEWVATAVPGDEECGIILPAGAAGDRYRVGLVRTSPADSFDFDRPEVSVEVVPLGAANASAALFPAGVEVPLAAQAVQESRRLPAVPQLSEAAARAESTARLHQRLHAQAIELAERLGPENVIRPGPLLTSGPLAQDLPGSIQVYTGFERDCQAAGDLDTATLIWQNDQVAFYQDEDERATGNAPTAAQVQRMADFARDYGFPVIDEYFGGVPDNDGNGKVIVVVTPSVGNFAAFVWSGDYFTAASCPGSNEGEYVYFSSSLILDQDEGQWQSLETLVHEFKHNSSMYNSVNRPGNVQQPYHPAWEEEGSAEIAGNMASRVAWAAVGGPAPNETVVSQDIYDHGFSQPQAQGDIRPEFYGVLLRLFRTHAYLTSQPNGLFTTPLGAGSGHSIYGTGWTFLRWLGDAYGGASGAPLADADIFRAMNASATLPGVAGMENVVGTAFRELMEEYAAAVMRNGTPLAAGPKAFTSYDFVSAIEDLCFAADNPPCQGLAPGPTGAWPWPVTMNTDGTPWRGLQDAATYSGRIGGGGIRVHDLVSNGTGTGAEIRVTGAPAGTRVVVLRID
;
A
#
# COMPACT_ATOMS: atom_id res chain seq x y z
N MET A 1 24.73 25.87 27.65
CA MET A 1 25.83 26.68 28.24
C MET A 1 26.34 27.66 27.18
N ASN A 2 27.03 28.74 27.62
CA ASN A 2 27.55 29.94 26.91
C ASN A 2 27.73 29.86 25.36
N ARG A 3 27.32 30.82 24.51
CA ARG A 3 27.26 32.33 24.49
C ARG A 3 28.56 33.09 24.11
N PHE A 4 28.47 33.74 22.93
CA PHE A 4 28.83 35.15 22.58
C PHE A 4 30.21 35.59 22.00
N ARG A 5 30.09 36.28 20.84
CA ARG A 5 30.67 37.57 20.38
C ARG A 5 32.01 37.63 19.58
N ALA A 6 32.00 38.59 18.63
CA ALA A 6 33.05 39.04 17.68
C ALA A 6 33.66 40.40 18.18
N PRO A 7 34.21 41.38 17.40
CA PRO A 7 34.60 41.48 15.95
C PRO A 7 35.90 42.33 15.62
N LEU A 8 36.18 42.62 14.32
CA LEU A 8 36.92 43.79 13.70
C LEU A 8 38.41 44.07 14.11
N ALA A 9 39.31 44.78 13.36
CA ALA A 9 39.40 45.39 12.00
C ALA A 9 40.87 45.83 11.65
N LEU A 10 41.09 46.36 10.40
CA LEU A 10 41.91 47.56 10.04
C LEU A 10 43.36 47.47 9.42
N VAL A 11 43.47 47.70 8.08
CA VAL A 11 44.22 48.80 7.37
C VAL A 11 45.68 48.74 6.80
N LEU A 12 45.79 49.20 5.52
CA LEU A 12 46.89 49.79 4.65
C LEU A 12 48.24 49.03 4.44
N VAL A 13 48.73 48.72 3.21
CA VAL A 13 49.32 49.57 2.10
C VAL A 13 50.73 50.12 2.49
N THR A 14 51.85 49.91 1.77
CA THR A 14 52.18 50.15 0.33
C THR A 14 53.52 49.47 -0.08
N GLY A 15 53.80 49.33 -1.39
CA GLY A 15 55.14 49.65 -1.95
C GLY A 15 55.98 48.52 -2.59
N LEU A 16 56.03 48.47 -3.93
CA LEU A 16 57.02 47.68 -4.70
C LEU A 16 58.32 48.45 -4.92
N VAL A 17 59.43 47.71 -5.08
CA VAL A 17 60.58 48.08 -5.93
C VAL A 17 60.93 46.86 -6.78
N ALA A 18 61.23 47.08 -8.06
CA ALA A 18 61.45 46.02 -9.06
C ALA A 18 62.94 45.67 -9.25
N CYS A 19 63.19 44.53 -9.89
CA CYS A 19 64.37 44.30 -10.74
C CYS A 19 63.97 43.45 -11.95
N SER A 20 64.75 43.58 -13.03
CA SER A 20 64.45 43.18 -14.40
C SER A 20 65.16 41.88 -14.79
N ASP A 21 64.55 41.04 -15.64
CA ASP A 21 65.01 40.85 -17.04
C ASP A 21 64.35 39.65 -17.76
N ASP A 22 63.86 39.94 -18.96
CA ASP A 22 63.87 39.12 -20.18
C ASP A 22 63.48 37.63 -20.15
N GLY A 23 62.17 37.41 -20.18
CA GLY A 23 61.54 36.23 -20.76
C GLY A 23 60.51 36.63 -21.81
N GLY A 24 60.94 37.10 -22.98
CA GLY A 24 60.09 37.61 -24.07
C GLY A 24 59.26 36.54 -24.81
N GLY A 25 58.59 35.67 -24.08
CA GLY A 25 57.45 34.93 -24.60
C GLY A 25 56.25 35.88 -24.65
N THR A 26 55.72 36.15 -25.83
CA THR A 26 54.35 36.63 -25.94
C THR A 26 53.46 35.55 -25.33
N VAL A 27 52.93 35.80 -24.12
CA VAL A 27 51.77 35.04 -23.64
C VAL A 27 50.74 35.19 -24.76
N PRO A 28 50.27 34.10 -25.39
CA PRO A 28 49.23 34.21 -26.41
C PRO A 28 48.06 34.96 -25.79
N ASP A 29 47.44 35.87 -26.53
CA ASP A 29 46.14 36.41 -26.09
C ASP A 29 45.25 35.22 -25.74
N PRO A 30 44.55 35.24 -24.58
CA PRO A 30 43.76 34.11 -24.15
C PRO A 30 42.82 33.71 -25.28
N THR A 31 42.81 32.43 -25.62
CA THR A 31 41.89 31.86 -26.61
C THR A 31 40.71 31.23 -25.90
N ILE A 32 39.55 31.20 -26.58
CA ILE A 32 38.43 30.35 -26.17
C ILE A 32 38.89 28.90 -26.32
N ASP A 33 38.70 28.10 -25.26
CA ASP A 33 39.05 26.67 -25.20
C ASP A 33 37.79 25.80 -25.26
N ARG A 34 36.78 26.14 -24.44
CA ARG A 34 35.43 25.56 -24.51
C ARG A 34 34.34 26.62 -24.52
N ILE A 35 33.18 26.23 -25.03
CA ILE A 35 31.91 26.94 -24.87
C ILE A 35 30.98 25.98 -24.12
N GLU A 36 30.19 26.51 -23.19
CA GLU A 36 29.06 25.83 -22.57
C GLU A 36 27.78 26.51 -23.05
N VAL A 37 26.72 25.72 -23.26
CA VAL A 37 25.40 26.17 -23.69
C VAL A 37 24.39 25.78 -22.63
N THR A 38 23.47 26.71 -22.30
CA THR A 38 22.45 26.52 -21.27
C THR A 38 21.08 26.96 -21.80
N PRO A 39 20.06 26.09 -21.77
CA PRO A 39 20.15 24.68 -21.39
C PRO A 39 20.94 23.86 -22.42
N ASP A 40 21.49 22.73 -22.02
CA ASP A 40 22.19 21.76 -22.87
C ASP A 40 21.23 20.90 -23.71
N GLY A 41 19.93 20.95 -23.40
CA GLY A 41 18.85 20.53 -24.28
C GLY A 41 17.53 21.19 -23.91
N SER A 42 16.60 21.29 -24.84
CA SER A 42 15.24 21.75 -24.55
C SER A 42 14.22 21.05 -25.45
N SER A 43 12.98 21.01 -24.99
CA SER A 43 11.89 20.35 -25.69
C SER A 43 10.59 21.13 -25.48
N VAL A 44 9.81 21.30 -26.55
CA VAL A 44 8.51 21.97 -26.54
C VAL A 44 7.46 21.11 -27.23
N THR A 45 6.19 21.34 -26.92
CA THR A 45 5.05 20.57 -27.46
C THR A 45 4.13 21.39 -28.38
N GLU A 46 4.42 22.68 -28.56
CA GLU A 46 3.70 23.59 -29.43
C GLU A 46 4.64 24.22 -30.48
N VAL A 47 4.12 24.41 -31.69
CA VAL A 47 4.81 25.08 -32.80
C VAL A 47 4.64 26.60 -32.68
N GLY A 48 5.74 27.35 -32.72
CA GLY A 48 5.78 28.80 -32.50
C GLY A 48 6.21 29.20 -31.08
N THR A 49 6.38 28.25 -30.16
CA THR A 49 6.98 28.49 -28.84
C THR A 49 8.46 28.80 -28.99
N SER A 50 8.99 29.70 -28.14
CA SER A 50 10.40 30.06 -28.15
C SER A 50 11.11 29.71 -26.84
N VAL A 51 12.38 29.28 -26.95
CA VAL A 51 13.26 28.93 -25.83
C VAL A 51 14.54 29.75 -25.94
N GLN A 52 14.94 30.41 -24.85
CA GLN A 52 16.22 31.12 -24.79
C GLN A 52 17.36 30.16 -24.45
N PHE A 53 18.29 29.99 -25.38
CA PHE A 53 19.61 29.43 -25.12
C PHE A 53 20.60 30.55 -24.82
N ALA A 54 21.48 30.32 -23.86
CA ALA A 54 22.61 31.18 -23.51
C ALA A 54 23.92 30.42 -23.72
N ALA A 55 25.03 31.13 -23.90
CA ALA A 55 26.35 30.53 -24.02
C ALA A 55 27.38 31.30 -23.19
N GLU A 56 28.28 30.55 -22.55
CA GLU A 56 29.44 31.11 -21.84
C GLU A 56 30.72 30.44 -22.38
N ALA A 57 31.74 31.24 -22.63
CA ALA A 57 33.02 30.78 -23.16
C ALA A 57 34.06 30.79 -22.05
N PHE A 58 35.02 29.86 -22.09
CA PHE A 58 36.06 29.73 -21.07
C PHE A 58 37.46 29.60 -21.69
N THR A 59 38.48 30.07 -20.98
CA THR A 59 39.89 29.81 -21.30
C THR A 59 40.32 28.41 -20.88
N THR A 60 41.53 27.99 -21.31
CA THR A 60 42.20 26.75 -20.87
C THR A 60 42.34 26.63 -19.35
N ASP A 61 42.38 27.77 -18.64
CA ASP A 61 42.51 27.84 -17.18
C ASP A 61 41.14 27.76 -16.46
N GLY A 62 40.06 27.55 -17.22
CA GLY A 62 38.69 27.46 -16.71
C GLY A 62 38.05 28.80 -16.33
N LEU A 63 38.66 29.94 -16.69
CA LEU A 63 38.13 31.27 -16.37
C LEU A 63 37.13 31.74 -17.45
N PRO A 64 36.03 32.43 -17.07
CA PRO A 64 35.09 33.01 -18.03
C PRO A 64 35.74 34.00 -19.00
N PHE A 65 35.34 33.90 -20.26
CA PHE A 65 35.79 34.75 -21.36
C PHE A 65 34.73 35.81 -21.66
N ALA A 66 34.95 37.03 -21.17
CA ALA A 66 34.00 38.13 -21.35
C ALA A 66 34.04 38.73 -22.77
N GLY A 67 32.91 39.27 -23.24
CA GLY A 67 32.82 40.03 -24.49
C GLY A 67 32.80 39.19 -25.77
N VAL A 68 32.57 37.88 -25.68
CA VAL A 68 32.45 36.99 -26.83
C VAL A 68 31.16 37.27 -27.60
N THR A 69 31.26 37.35 -28.92
CA THR A 69 30.11 37.30 -29.83
C THR A 69 29.94 35.87 -30.30
N PHE A 70 28.78 35.28 -30.03
CA PHE A 70 28.43 33.93 -30.42
C PHE A 70 27.71 33.92 -31.77
N SER A 71 27.87 32.84 -32.53
CA SER A 71 27.11 32.57 -33.76
C SER A 71 26.29 31.29 -33.58
N TRP A 72 24.97 31.41 -33.69
CA TRP A 72 24.01 30.33 -33.49
C TRP A 72 23.52 29.77 -34.83
N SER A 73 23.13 28.50 -34.83
CA SER A 73 22.55 27.82 -35.99
C SER A 73 21.71 26.61 -35.56
N SER A 74 20.78 26.19 -36.42
CA SER A 74 19.96 24.99 -36.25
C SER A 74 20.23 24.03 -37.41
N SER A 75 20.36 22.73 -37.15
CA SER A 75 20.58 21.72 -38.20
C SER A 75 19.37 21.52 -39.12
N ASP A 76 18.16 21.67 -38.58
CA ASP A 76 16.89 21.64 -39.32
C ASP A 76 15.98 22.83 -38.95
N PRO A 77 16.03 23.92 -39.74
CA PRO A 77 15.14 25.08 -39.59
C PRO A 77 13.65 24.80 -39.84
N SER A 78 13.28 23.62 -40.37
CA SER A 78 11.87 23.23 -40.53
C SER A 78 11.28 22.63 -39.24
N VAL A 79 12.13 22.14 -38.33
CA VAL A 79 11.77 21.76 -36.96
C VAL A 79 11.86 22.97 -36.03
N GLY A 80 12.96 23.72 -36.07
CA GLY A 80 13.13 24.91 -35.23
C GLY A 80 14.22 25.86 -35.72
N THR A 81 13.97 27.16 -35.67
CA THR A 81 14.94 28.22 -35.97
C THR A 81 15.62 28.71 -34.69
N ILE A 82 16.74 29.42 -34.81
CA ILE A 82 17.37 30.17 -33.72
C ILE A 82 17.95 31.48 -34.26
N ASP A 83 17.86 32.55 -33.48
CA ASP A 83 18.40 33.87 -33.84
C ASP A 83 19.78 34.16 -33.22
N ASP A 84 20.39 35.28 -33.63
CA ASP A 84 21.72 35.71 -33.16
C ASP A 84 21.77 36.00 -31.64
N THR A 85 20.62 36.14 -30.97
CA THR A 85 20.53 36.32 -29.51
C THR A 85 20.42 35.00 -28.75
N GLY A 86 20.34 33.86 -29.46
CA GLY A 86 20.14 32.53 -28.90
C GLY A 86 18.67 32.17 -28.65
N LEU A 87 17.71 32.95 -29.17
CA LEU A 87 16.29 32.64 -29.04
C LEU A 87 15.87 31.62 -30.10
N ALA A 88 15.72 30.35 -29.69
CA ALA A 88 15.18 29.30 -30.54
C ALA A 88 13.64 29.43 -30.65
N THR A 89 13.05 29.07 -31.78
CA THR A 89 11.59 29.05 -32.00
C THR A 89 11.20 27.78 -32.76
N SER A 90 10.19 27.05 -32.29
CA SER A 90 9.68 25.84 -32.95
C SER A 90 8.91 26.20 -34.24
N VAL A 91 9.08 25.38 -35.27
CA VAL A 91 8.53 25.56 -36.63
C VAL A 91 7.73 24.34 -37.09
N GLY A 92 8.10 23.14 -36.63
CA GLY A 92 7.44 21.88 -36.97
C GLY A 92 7.89 20.77 -36.03
N PHE A 93 7.13 19.67 -35.98
CA PHE A 93 7.45 18.52 -35.12
C PHE A 93 8.69 17.76 -35.61
N GLY A 94 9.53 17.32 -34.67
CA GLY A 94 10.80 16.64 -34.93
C GLY A 94 11.89 17.02 -33.95
N GLU A 95 13.15 16.76 -34.30
CA GLU A 95 14.33 17.16 -33.52
C GLU A 95 15.32 17.94 -34.40
N THR A 96 15.95 18.96 -33.82
CA THR A 96 17.07 19.68 -34.42
C THR A 96 18.19 19.93 -33.41
N THR A 97 19.44 19.94 -33.87
CA THR A 97 20.59 20.33 -33.05
C THR A 97 20.85 21.83 -33.20
N ILE A 98 20.78 22.55 -32.09
CA ILE A 98 21.25 23.92 -31.97
C ILE A 98 22.77 23.89 -31.79
N THR A 99 23.51 24.56 -32.67
CA THR A 99 24.97 24.72 -32.57
C THR A 99 25.32 26.17 -32.32
N VAL A 100 26.06 26.43 -31.23
CA VAL A 100 26.67 27.72 -30.93
C VAL A 100 28.17 27.66 -31.19
N SER A 101 28.75 28.72 -31.76
CA SER A 101 30.19 28.78 -32.04
C SER A 101 30.79 30.16 -31.81
N ALA A 102 32.07 30.19 -31.44
CA ALA A 102 32.90 31.39 -31.35
C ALA A 102 34.38 31.02 -31.57
N SER A 103 35.10 31.82 -32.36
CA SER A 103 36.55 31.66 -32.61
C SER A 103 37.00 30.25 -33.06
N GLY A 104 36.12 29.47 -33.69
CA GLY A 104 36.41 28.10 -34.15
C GLY A 104 36.11 26.99 -33.12
N VAL A 105 35.69 27.35 -31.90
CA VAL A 105 35.16 26.43 -30.89
C VAL A 105 33.63 26.40 -31.01
N SER A 106 33.00 25.26 -30.72
CA SER A 106 31.54 25.10 -30.77
C SER A 106 31.01 24.22 -29.63
N ALA A 107 29.78 24.51 -29.20
CA ALA A 107 28.97 23.64 -28.36
C ALA A 107 27.63 23.35 -29.03
N GLN A 108 26.96 22.28 -28.60
CA GLN A 108 25.68 21.83 -29.15
C GLN A 108 24.67 21.59 -28.05
N ALA A 109 23.40 21.88 -28.36
CA ALA A 109 22.25 21.53 -27.55
C ALA A 109 21.16 20.92 -28.44
N VAL A 110 20.38 19.98 -27.91
CA VAL A 110 19.23 19.41 -28.64
C VAL A 110 18.01 20.32 -28.46
N PHE A 111 17.25 20.57 -29.52
CA PHE A 111 15.94 21.22 -29.47
C PHE A 111 14.91 20.35 -30.18
N SER A 112 13.99 19.76 -29.43
CA SER A 112 12.93 18.89 -29.96
C SER A 112 11.54 19.51 -29.82
N VAL A 113 10.69 19.21 -30.79
CA VAL A 113 9.31 19.69 -30.89
C VAL A 113 8.41 18.45 -31.01
N ARG A 114 7.75 18.06 -29.92
CA ARG A 114 6.98 16.80 -29.86
C ARG A 114 5.53 17.01 -30.32
N ASP A 115 5.00 16.10 -31.13
CA ASP A 115 3.57 16.06 -31.44
C ASP A 115 2.83 15.26 -30.37
N CYS A 116 2.31 15.99 -29.38
CA CYS A 116 1.54 15.41 -28.27
C CYS A 116 0.02 15.61 -28.47
N SER A 117 -0.46 15.51 -29.72
CA SER A 117 -1.88 15.72 -30.06
C SER A 117 -2.76 14.46 -29.99
N GLU A 118 -2.19 13.25 -29.89
CA GLU A 118 -2.96 12.01 -29.77
C GLU A 118 -3.50 11.82 -28.34
N ALA A 119 -4.75 12.22 -28.13
CA ALA A 119 -5.42 12.13 -26.83
C ALA A 119 -5.98 10.74 -26.52
N LEU A 120 -5.67 10.25 -25.32
CA LEU A 120 -6.24 9.03 -24.74
C LEU A 120 -7.75 9.20 -24.54
N THR A 121 -8.52 8.58 -25.44
CA THR A 121 -9.99 8.60 -25.38
C THR A 121 -10.48 7.38 -24.61
N LEU A 122 -11.18 7.62 -23.49
CA LEU A 122 -11.83 6.60 -22.66
C LEU A 122 -13.32 6.93 -22.54
N ALA A 123 -14.19 5.93 -22.56
CA ALA A 123 -15.56 6.07 -22.07
C ALA A 123 -15.61 6.09 -20.54
N GLU A 124 -16.75 6.46 -19.97
CA GLU A 124 -16.99 6.37 -18.52
C GLU A 124 -16.79 4.92 -18.03
N GLY A 125 -16.01 4.73 -16.96
CA GLY A 125 -15.68 3.42 -16.42
C GLY A 125 -14.63 2.62 -17.23
N GLU A 126 -14.13 3.13 -18.36
CA GLU A 126 -12.99 2.56 -19.08
C GLU A 126 -11.66 3.06 -18.51
N TRP A 127 -10.68 2.16 -18.51
CA TRP A 127 -9.32 2.44 -18.07
C TRP A 127 -8.28 1.81 -19.00
N VAL A 128 -7.05 2.30 -18.92
CA VAL A 128 -5.87 1.75 -19.58
C VAL A 128 -4.69 1.75 -18.61
N ALA A 129 -3.74 0.83 -18.77
CA ALA A 129 -2.45 0.87 -18.10
C ALA A 129 -1.30 0.97 -19.11
N THR A 130 -0.37 1.89 -18.87
CA THR A 130 0.81 2.12 -19.69
C THR A 130 2.09 2.15 -18.84
N ALA A 131 3.25 2.11 -19.50
CA ALA A 131 4.51 2.43 -18.84
C ALA A 131 4.55 3.92 -18.51
N VAL A 132 5.37 4.32 -17.54
CA VAL A 132 5.78 5.72 -17.43
C VAL A 132 6.51 6.10 -18.73
N PRO A 133 6.05 7.11 -19.49
CA PRO A 133 6.77 7.59 -20.68
C PRO A 133 8.17 8.11 -20.31
N GLY A 134 9.13 7.95 -21.21
CA GLY A 134 10.48 8.49 -21.03
C GLY A 134 10.52 10.02 -21.09
N ASP A 135 11.58 10.64 -20.56
CA ASP A 135 11.74 12.11 -20.52
C ASP A 135 11.70 12.77 -21.92
N GLU A 136 12.02 12.01 -22.97
CA GLU A 136 11.98 12.41 -24.39
C GLU A 136 10.63 12.10 -25.09
N GLU A 137 9.76 11.30 -24.48
CA GLU A 137 8.45 10.90 -25.03
C GLU A 137 7.34 11.86 -24.60
N CYS A 138 6.21 11.93 -25.33
CA CYS A 138 5.04 12.66 -24.82
C CYS A 138 4.51 12.02 -23.54
N GLY A 139 4.10 12.85 -22.57
CA GLY A 139 3.29 12.39 -21.45
C GLY A 139 1.92 11.85 -21.89
N ILE A 140 1.13 11.34 -20.95
CA ILE A 140 -0.19 10.79 -21.26
C ILE A 140 -1.16 11.95 -21.52
N ILE A 141 -1.72 12.02 -22.72
CA ILE A 141 -2.55 13.13 -23.16
C ILE A 141 -4.01 12.86 -22.80
N LEU A 142 -4.54 13.59 -21.82
CA LEU A 142 -5.95 13.54 -21.46
C LEU A 142 -6.71 14.62 -22.26
N PRO A 143 -7.78 14.27 -23.01
CA PRO A 143 -8.53 15.25 -23.78
C PRO A 143 -9.30 16.20 -22.86
N ALA A 144 -9.57 17.42 -23.33
CA ALA A 144 -10.43 18.36 -22.61
C ALA A 144 -11.83 17.80 -22.33
N GLY A 145 -12.40 16.96 -23.19
CA GLY A 145 -13.71 16.34 -22.94
C GLY A 145 -14.83 17.36 -22.70
N ALA A 146 -15.83 16.97 -21.91
CA ALA A 146 -16.92 17.83 -21.44
C ALA A 146 -16.58 18.50 -20.10
N ALA A 147 -17.26 19.61 -19.79
CA ALA A 147 -17.20 20.20 -18.47
C ALA A 147 -17.82 19.25 -17.44
N GLY A 148 -17.06 18.88 -16.41
CA GLY A 148 -17.42 17.85 -15.44
C GLY A 148 -16.73 16.51 -15.67
N ASP A 149 -16.17 16.22 -16.85
CA ASP A 149 -15.44 14.95 -17.09
C ASP A 149 -14.30 14.77 -16.08
N ARG A 150 -14.21 13.60 -15.46
CA ARG A 150 -13.21 13.29 -14.45
C ARG A 150 -12.28 12.17 -14.88
N TYR A 151 -11.00 12.35 -14.57
CA TYR A 151 -9.95 11.37 -14.81
C TYR A 151 -9.18 11.10 -13.53
N ARG A 152 -8.78 9.84 -13.37
CA ARG A 152 -7.88 9.42 -12.32
C ARG A 152 -6.64 8.83 -12.90
N VAL A 153 -5.51 9.34 -12.43
CA VAL A 153 -4.18 8.86 -12.78
C VAL A 153 -3.64 8.14 -11.55
N GLY A 154 -3.54 6.82 -11.64
CA GLY A 154 -2.93 5.94 -10.65
C GLY A 154 -1.48 5.62 -11.01
N LEU A 155 -0.54 5.95 -10.14
CA LEU A 155 0.82 5.43 -10.21
C LEU A 155 0.89 4.12 -9.43
N VAL A 156 1.31 3.05 -10.08
CA VAL A 156 1.37 1.71 -9.50
C VAL A 156 2.79 1.17 -9.58
N ARG A 157 3.36 0.81 -8.43
CA ARG A 157 4.59 -0.01 -8.37
C ARG A 157 4.23 -1.44 -8.07
N THR A 158 4.87 -2.37 -8.77
CA THR A 158 4.56 -3.80 -8.79
C THR A 158 5.64 -4.65 -8.14
N SER A 159 6.47 -4.10 -7.23
CA SER A 159 7.50 -4.91 -6.57
C SER A 159 6.83 -6.01 -5.75
N PRO A 160 7.14 -7.29 -6.01
CA PRO A 160 6.60 -8.42 -5.26
C PRO A 160 7.38 -8.67 -3.96
N ALA A 161 8.36 -7.80 -3.65
CA ALA A 161 9.40 -8.10 -2.68
C ALA A 161 8.92 -7.96 -1.24
N ASP A 162 9.15 -9.02 -0.47
CA ASP A 162 9.01 -9.08 0.98
C ASP A 162 10.19 -8.43 1.73
N SER A 163 11.13 -7.85 0.99
CA SER A 163 12.25 -7.13 1.58
C SER A 163 11.75 -5.90 2.35
N PHE A 164 12.55 -5.46 3.32
CA PHE A 164 12.47 -4.10 3.85
C PHE A 164 12.87 -3.11 2.76
N ASP A 165 12.02 -2.94 1.75
CA ASP A 165 12.27 -2.07 0.62
C ASP A 165 12.14 -0.63 1.07
N PHE A 166 13.27 -0.09 1.54
CA PHE A 166 13.39 1.30 1.94
C PHE A 166 13.32 2.25 0.74
N ASP A 167 13.31 1.72 -0.50
CA ASP A 167 13.15 2.51 -1.72
C ASP A 167 11.76 3.15 -1.78
N ARG A 168 11.76 4.42 -1.37
CA ARG A 168 10.61 5.31 -1.35
C ARG A 168 10.95 6.53 -2.21
N PRO A 169 11.06 6.35 -3.53
CA PRO A 169 11.34 7.42 -4.48
C PRO A 169 10.29 8.51 -4.29
N GLU A 170 10.73 9.75 -4.38
CA GLU A 170 9.82 10.86 -4.57
C GLU A 170 9.46 10.94 -6.05
N VAL A 171 8.18 10.65 -6.33
CA VAL A 171 7.63 10.66 -7.68
C VAL A 171 6.72 11.87 -7.81
N SER A 172 6.87 12.59 -8.91
CA SER A 172 6.04 13.75 -9.24
C SER A 172 5.18 13.49 -10.47
N VAL A 173 3.89 13.83 -10.37
CA VAL A 173 2.98 13.92 -11.52
C VAL A 173 2.78 15.40 -11.84
N GLU A 174 3.12 15.80 -13.05
CA GLU A 174 2.91 17.15 -13.56
C GLU A 174 1.73 17.15 -14.53
N VAL A 175 0.82 18.11 -14.34
CA VAL A 175 -0.30 18.40 -15.26
C VAL A 175 0.10 19.62 -16.08
N VAL A 176 0.26 19.44 -17.39
CA VAL A 176 0.67 20.48 -18.34
C VAL A 176 -0.50 20.79 -19.28
N PRO A 177 -1.22 21.92 -19.09
CA PRO A 177 -2.36 22.28 -19.93
C PRO A 177 -1.98 22.48 -21.41
N LEU A 178 -2.76 21.91 -22.31
CA LEU A 178 -2.52 21.98 -23.76
C LEU A 178 -3.45 23.01 -24.43
N GLY A 179 -2.89 23.79 -25.36
CA GLY A 179 -3.63 24.79 -26.14
C GLY A 179 -4.09 26.03 -25.35
N ALA A 180 -3.55 26.26 -24.16
CA ALA A 180 -3.91 27.37 -23.29
C ALA A 180 -3.29 28.71 -23.73
N ALA A 181 -3.71 29.23 -24.89
CA ALA A 181 -3.24 30.51 -25.43
C ALA A 181 -3.67 31.71 -24.54
N ASN A 182 -2.84 32.10 -23.57
CA ASN A 182 -2.94 33.34 -22.78
C ASN A 182 -4.35 33.66 -22.24
N ALA A 183 -5.11 32.65 -21.84
CA ALA A 183 -6.26 32.84 -20.97
C ALA A 183 -5.73 33.28 -19.60
N SER A 184 -5.82 34.58 -19.31
CA SER A 184 -5.45 35.13 -18.00
C SER A 184 -6.09 34.29 -16.91
N ALA A 185 -5.27 33.77 -15.98
CA ALA A 185 -5.65 32.79 -14.96
C ALA A 185 -7.05 33.07 -14.40
N ALA A 186 -8.04 32.40 -15.02
CA ALA A 186 -9.40 32.40 -14.56
C ALA A 186 -9.42 31.36 -13.44
N LEU A 187 -8.90 31.79 -12.28
CA LEU A 187 -9.18 31.15 -10.99
C LEU A 187 -10.62 30.67 -11.03
N PHE A 188 -10.85 29.40 -10.68
CA PHE A 188 -12.18 28.85 -10.44
C PHE A 188 -13.07 29.95 -9.85
N PRO A 189 -14.21 30.31 -10.49
CA PRO A 189 -15.14 31.22 -9.86
C PRO A 189 -15.45 30.63 -8.50
N ALA A 190 -15.12 31.34 -7.42
CA ALA A 190 -15.30 30.83 -6.08
C ALA A 190 -16.79 30.56 -5.88
N GLY A 191 -17.19 29.28 -5.90
CA GLY A 191 -18.59 28.87 -5.98
C GLY A 191 -19.04 28.17 -7.27
N VAL A 192 -18.15 27.75 -8.18
CA VAL A 192 -18.43 26.52 -8.94
C VAL A 192 -18.21 25.36 -7.98
N GLU A 193 -19.22 25.09 -7.17
CA GLU A 193 -19.45 23.73 -6.70
C GLU A 193 -19.55 22.89 -7.97
N VAL A 194 -18.54 22.05 -8.22
CA VAL A 194 -18.81 20.81 -8.97
C VAL A 194 -19.91 20.15 -8.14
N PRO A 195 -21.09 19.87 -8.69
CA PRO A 195 -21.98 18.94 -8.06
C PRO A 195 -21.29 17.58 -8.20
N LEU A 196 -20.35 17.30 -7.29
CA LEU A 196 -20.29 15.99 -6.68
C LEU A 196 -21.76 15.64 -6.45
N ALA A 197 -22.23 14.61 -7.12
CA ALA A 197 -23.58 14.14 -6.92
C ALA A 197 -23.65 13.81 -5.44
N ALA A 198 -24.23 14.75 -4.68
CA ALA A 198 -24.66 14.51 -3.33
C ALA A 198 -25.82 13.54 -3.46
N GLN A 199 -25.48 12.26 -3.66
CA GLN A 199 -25.97 11.24 -2.75
C GLN A 199 -25.83 11.88 -1.38
N ALA A 200 -26.94 12.42 -0.90
CA ALA A 200 -26.97 13.04 0.39
C ALA A 200 -26.63 11.92 1.36
N VAL A 201 -25.38 11.91 1.84
CA VAL A 201 -25.06 11.45 3.18
C VAL A 201 -26.07 12.17 4.03
N GLN A 202 -27.17 11.50 4.33
CA GLN A 202 -28.28 12.11 5.02
C GLN A 202 -27.68 12.61 6.33
N GLU A 203 -27.70 13.91 6.63
CA GLU A 203 -27.00 14.43 7.82
C GLU A 203 -27.47 13.76 9.13
N SER A 204 -28.62 13.08 9.09
CA SER A 204 -29.17 12.17 10.10
C SER A 204 -28.50 10.79 10.23
N ARG A 205 -27.48 10.47 9.44
CA ARG A 205 -26.71 9.21 9.46
C ARG A 205 -25.25 9.54 9.74
N ARG A 206 -24.87 9.49 11.02
CA ARG A 206 -23.48 9.52 11.45
C ARG A 206 -23.25 8.37 12.42
N LEU A 207 -22.25 7.55 12.15
CA LEU A 207 -21.83 6.53 13.12
C LEU A 207 -21.24 7.21 14.37
N PRO A 208 -21.42 6.62 15.56
CA PRO A 208 -20.84 7.16 16.78
C PRO A 208 -19.32 7.05 16.75
N ALA A 209 -18.64 7.78 17.64
CA ALA A 209 -17.20 7.64 17.78
C ALA A 209 -16.82 6.22 18.24
N VAL A 210 -15.85 5.58 17.58
CA VAL A 210 -15.41 4.20 17.90
C VAL A 210 -13.92 4.19 18.31
N PRO A 211 -13.58 4.63 19.55
CA PRO A 211 -12.20 4.67 20.02
C PRO A 211 -11.50 3.30 20.02
N GLN A 212 -12.25 2.21 20.19
CA GLN A 212 -11.75 0.82 20.17
C GLN A 212 -10.93 0.50 18.91
N LEU A 213 -11.32 1.07 17.76
CA LEU A 213 -10.62 0.84 16.49
C LEU A 213 -9.25 1.51 16.45
N SER A 214 -9.08 2.67 17.07
CA SER A 214 -7.78 3.35 17.16
C SER A 214 -6.77 2.54 18.00
N GLU A 215 -7.22 1.90 19.07
CA GLU A 215 -6.42 1.00 19.90
C GLU A 215 -6.08 -0.30 19.14
N ALA A 216 -7.05 -0.85 18.39
CA ALA A 216 -6.83 -1.97 17.48
C ALA A 216 -5.79 -1.65 16.37
N ALA A 217 -5.75 -0.42 15.84
CA ALA A 217 -4.69 0.02 14.92
C ALA A 217 -3.32 0.13 15.59
N ALA A 218 -3.25 0.72 16.79
CA ALA A 218 -1.98 0.84 17.51
C ALA A 218 -1.35 -0.53 17.83
N ARG A 219 -2.18 -1.52 18.18
CA ARG A 219 -1.77 -2.93 18.34
C ARG A 219 -1.46 -3.63 17.01
N ALA A 220 -2.09 -3.22 15.90
CA ALA A 220 -1.83 -3.79 14.59
C ALA A 220 -0.42 -3.49 14.08
N GLU A 221 0.14 -2.30 14.33
CA GLU A 221 1.51 -2.00 13.90
C GLU A 221 2.56 -2.81 14.70
N SER A 222 2.39 -2.95 16.02
CA SER A 222 3.30 -3.74 16.85
C SER A 222 3.23 -5.23 16.48
N THR A 223 2.03 -5.77 16.29
CA THR A 223 1.82 -7.20 15.96
C THR A 223 2.32 -7.52 14.55
N ALA A 224 2.09 -6.67 13.55
CA ALA A 224 2.64 -6.89 12.20
C ALA A 224 4.18 -6.99 12.21
N ARG A 225 4.85 -6.17 13.03
CA ARG A 225 6.30 -6.26 13.23
C ARG A 225 6.73 -7.53 13.96
N LEU A 226 5.88 -8.13 14.81
CA LEU A 226 6.13 -9.44 15.42
C LEU A 226 6.03 -10.54 14.36
N HIS A 227 4.91 -10.63 13.64
CA HIS A 227 4.70 -11.66 12.62
C HIS A 227 5.77 -11.63 11.54
N GLN A 228 6.22 -10.45 11.09
CA GLN A 228 7.38 -10.33 10.18
C GLN A 228 8.69 -10.92 10.75
N ARG A 229 8.94 -10.83 12.06
CA ARG A 229 10.12 -11.46 12.69
C ARG A 229 9.96 -12.98 12.81
N LEU A 230 8.78 -13.43 13.25
CA LEU A 230 8.46 -14.86 13.35
C LEU A 230 8.51 -15.54 11.98
N HIS A 231 8.05 -14.86 10.93
CA HIS A 231 8.11 -15.32 9.55
C HIS A 231 9.56 -15.47 9.06
N ALA A 232 10.43 -14.48 9.29
CA ALA A 232 11.85 -14.57 8.97
C ALA A 232 12.55 -15.72 9.73
N GLN A 233 12.19 -15.94 11.01
CA GLN A 233 12.66 -17.08 11.80
C GLN A 233 12.14 -18.41 11.26
N ALA A 234 10.90 -18.48 10.77
CA ALA A 234 10.33 -19.69 10.17
C ALA A 234 11.13 -20.11 8.94
N ILE A 235 11.47 -19.17 8.05
CA ILE A 235 12.32 -19.40 6.88
C ILE A 235 13.68 -19.97 7.31
N GLU A 236 14.39 -19.30 8.23
CA GLU A 236 15.70 -19.76 8.72
C GLU A 236 15.59 -21.18 9.34
N LEU A 237 14.52 -21.43 10.09
CA LEU A 237 14.31 -22.71 10.76
C LEU A 237 14.08 -23.85 9.76
N ALA A 238 13.24 -23.63 8.74
CA ALA A 238 12.97 -24.60 7.70
C ALA A 238 14.20 -24.87 6.82
N GLU A 239 14.98 -23.84 6.47
CA GLU A 239 16.26 -23.99 5.76
C GLU A 239 17.27 -24.82 6.57
N ARG A 240 17.31 -24.64 7.89
CA ARG A 240 18.30 -25.24 8.78
C ARG A 240 17.95 -26.65 9.26
N LEU A 241 16.68 -26.93 9.53
CA LEU A 241 16.21 -28.24 10.01
C LEU A 241 15.78 -29.18 8.89
N GLY A 242 15.29 -28.66 7.76
CA GLY A 242 14.83 -29.50 6.65
C GLY A 242 13.51 -30.25 6.91
N PRO A 243 12.86 -30.74 5.85
CA PRO A 243 11.52 -31.36 5.91
C PRO A 243 11.50 -32.71 6.63
N GLU A 244 12.64 -33.38 6.83
CA GLU A 244 12.72 -34.65 7.54
C GLU A 244 12.53 -34.55 9.06
N ASN A 245 12.69 -33.34 9.61
CA ASN A 245 12.58 -33.02 11.04
C ASN A 245 11.23 -32.38 11.42
N VAL A 246 10.37 -32.16 10.43
CA VAL A 246 8.99 -31.70 10.59
C VAL A 246 8.15 -32.84 11.19
N ILE A 247 7.28 -32.51 12.14
CA ILE A 247 6.32 -33.46 12.72
C ILE A 247 5.42 -33.96 11.60
N ARG A 248 5.25 -35.28 11.49
CA ARG A 248 4.36 -35.84 10.48
C ARG A 248 2.92 -35.60 10.93
N PRO A 249 2.17 -34.72 10.25
CA PRO A 249 0.84 -34.32 10.69
C PRO A 249 -0.12 -35.51 10.63
N GLY A 250 -1.07 -35.53 11.56
CA GLY A 250 -2.18 -36.48 11.57
C GLY A 250 -3.26 -36.12 10.52
N PRO A 251 -4.48 -36.65 10.67
CA PRO A 251 -5.61 -36.18 9.88
C PRO A 251 -5.90 -34.69 10.16
N LEU A 252 -6.68 -34.05 9.29
CA LEU A 252 -7.22 -32.72 9.58
C LEU A 252 -8.18 -32.79 10.79
N LEU A 253 -8.20 -31.73 11.59
CA LEU A 253 -9.19 -31.46 12.62
C LEU A 253 -10.57 -31.26 11.97
N THR A 254 -11.29 -32.36 11.74
CA THR A 254 -12.63 -32.33 11.16
C THR A 254 -13.67 -31.89 12.19
N SER A 255 -14.62 -31.04 11.79
CA SER A 255 -15.82 -30.75 12.57
C SER A 255 -16.60 -32.03 12.95
N GLY A 256 -16.66 -32.33 14.25
CA GLY A 256 -17.27 -33.55 14.79
C GLY A 256 -16.60 -34.00 16.10
N PRO A 257 -17.14 -35.04 16.77
CA PRO A 257 -16.64 -35.49 18.07
C PRO A 257 -15.34 -36.30 17.96
N LEU A 258 -14.25 -35.61 17.64
CA LEU A 258 -12.89 -35.95 18.08
C LEU A 258 -12.63 -35.16 19.36
N ALA A 259 -12.27 -35.85 20.45
CA ALA A 259 -11.58 -35.26 21.59
C ALA A 259 -11.25 -36.32 22.64
N GLN A 260 -10.02 -36.27 23.16
CA GLN A 260 -9.75 -36.69 24.54
C GLN A 260 -9.97 -35.47 25.46
N ASP A 261 -10.40 -35.68 26.70
CA ASP A 261 -10.35 -34.62 27.71
C ASP A 261 -8.87 -34.29 27.97
N LEU A 262 -8.44 -33.06 27.67
CA LEU A 262 -7.05 -32.66 27.90
C LEU A 262 -6.73 -32.50 29.41
N PRO A 263 -5.46 -32.68 29.83
CA PRO A 263 -5.09 -32.62 31.24
C PRO A 263 -5.33 -31.23 31.84
N GLY A 264 -5.68 -31.19 33.13
CA GLY A 264 -5.99 -29.93 33.84
C GLY A 264 -4.84 -28.92 33.92
N SER A 265 -3.60 -29.34 33.63
CA SER A 265 -2.46 -28.45 33.41
C SER A 265 -1.45 -29.10 32.46
N ILE A 266 -0.73 -28.28 31.70
CA ILE A 266 0.38 -28.67 30.82
C ILE A 266 1.68 -27.97 31.23
N GLN A 267 2.78 -28.37 30.60
CA GLN A 267 4.03 -27.61 30.57
C GLN A 267 4.21 -27.12 29.14
N VAL A 268 4.56 -25.85 28.95
CA VAL A 268 4.63 -25.20 27.65
C VAL A 268 5.82 -24.23 27.60
N TYR A 269 6.49 -24.13 26.45
CA TYR A 269 7.47 -23.08 26.19
C TYR A 269 6.76 -21.85 25.63
N THR A 270 6.67 -20.76 26.40
CA THR A 270 6.08 -19.50 25.92
C THR A 270 7.12 -18.52 25.37
N GLY A 271 8.41 -18.81 25.53
CA GLY A 271 9.53 -17.95 25.12
C GLY A 271 9.85 -17.98 23.62
N PHE A 272 8.97 -17.39 22.80
CA PHE A 272 8.95 -17.45 21.33
C PHE A 272 10.18 -16.91 20.58
N GLU A 273 10.97 -15.98 21.12
CA GLU A 273 12.21 -15.51 20.44
C GLU A 273 13.41 -16.48 20.60
N ARG A 274 13.18 -17.70 21.10
CA ARG A 274 14.20 -18.75 21.20
C ARG A 274 14.35 -19.46 19.86
N ASP A 275 15.34 -19.02 19.09
CA ASP A 275 15.95 -19.87 18.07
C ASP A 275 16.21 -21.27 18.65
N CYS A 276 15.89 -22.35 17.90
CA CYS A 276 15.72 -23.75 18.34
C CYS A 276 16.96 -24.45 18.97
N GLN A 277 17.93 -23.70 19.49
CA GLN A 277 19.20 -24.14 20.07
C GLN A 277 19.07 -24.69 21.50
N ALA A 278 18.02 -24.32 22.26
CA ALA A 278 17.81 -24.81 23.62
C ALA A 278 16.36 -24.69 24.09
N ALA A 279 15.89 -25.74 24.79
CA ALA A 279 14.71 -25.68 25.65
C ALA A 279 14.86 -24.52 26.66
N GLY A 280 13.78 -23.76 26.85
CA GLY A 280 13.72 -22.76 27.91
C GLY A 280 13.47 -23.36 29.29
N ASP A 281 13.19 -22.50 30.25
CA ASP A 281 12.35 -22.92 31.38
C ASP A 281 10.93 -23.16 30.81
N LEU A 282 10.24 -24.18 31.34
CA LEU A 282 8.86 -24.50 30.98
C LEU A 282 7.90 -23.75 31.89
N ASP A 283 6.92 -23.10 31.29
CA ASP A 283 5.85 -22.44 32.01
C ASP A 283 4.75 -23.45 32.32
N THR A 284 4.13 -23.32 33.50
CA THR A 284 2.94 -24.12 33.83
C THR A 284 1.73 -23.38 33.33
N ALA A 285 0.90 -24.04 32.51
CA ALA A 285 -0.38 -23.49 32.09
C ALA A 285 -1.53 -24.39 32.54
N THR A 286 -2.57 -23.80 33.14
CA THR A 286 -3.74 -24.49 33.69
C THR A 286 -4.92 -24.40 32.72
N LEU A 287 -5.61 -25.51 32.49
CA LEU A 287 -6.80 -25.57 31.64
C LEU A 287 -7.91 -24.70 32.24
N ILE A 288 -8.38 -23.69 31.51
CA ILE A 288 -9.50 -22.82 31.91
C ILE A 288 -10.80 -23.18 31.19
N TRP A 289 -10.74 -23.73 29.97
CA TRP A 289 -11.92 -24.11 29.19
C TRP A 289 -11.56 -25.06 28.02
N GLN A 290 -12.48 -25.94 27.59
CA GLN A 290 -12.36 -26.69 26.32
C GLN A 290 -13.74 -27.08 25.74
N ASN A 291 -13.84 -27.21 24.41
CA ASN A 291 -14.91 -27.92 23.71
C ASN A 291 -14.33 -29.16 22.99
N ASP A 292 -14.93 -29.59 21.88
CA ASP A 292 -14.42 -30.64 21.01
C ASP A 292 -13.17 -30.21 20.20
N GLN A 293 -13.12 -28.99 19.66
CA GLN A 293 -12.07 -28.55 18.71
C GLN A 293 -10.97 -27.63 19.29
N VAL A 294 -11.16 -27.04 20.47
CA VAL A 294 -10.24 -26.04 21.06
C VAL A 294 -10.13 -26.25 22.57
N ALA A 295 -8.92 -26.07 23.11
CA ALA A 295 -8.68 -25.96 24.55
C ALA A 295 -7.93 -24.66 24.88
N PHE A 296 -8.36 -23.98 25.94
CA PHE A 296 -7.75 -22.77 26.45
C PHE A 296 -7.00 -23.07 27.75
N TYR A 297 -5.70 -22.79 27.72
CA TYR A 297 -4.81 -22.84 28.88
C TYR A 297 -4.38 -21.44 29.27
N GLN A 298 -4.37 -21.18 30.58
CA GLN A 298 -3.89 -19.95 31.17
C GLN A 298 -2.53 -20.20 31.82
N ASP A 299 -1.51 -19.51 31.33
CA ASP A 299 -0.19 -19.41 31.96
C ASP A 299 -0.33 -18.93 33.41
N GLU A 300 0.34 -19.63 34.33
CA GLU A 300 0.31 -19.34 35.76
C GLU A 300 0.94 -18.01 36.15
N ASP A 301 1.96 -17.54 35.42
CA ASP A 301 2.59 -16.25 35.69
C ASP A 301 1.66 -15.10 35.27
N GLU A 302 0.92 -15.24 34.16
CA GLU A 302 -0.12 -14.27 33.81
C GLU A 302 -1.36 -14.39 34.71
N ARG A 303 -1.68 -15.59 35.21
CA ARG A 303 -2.71 -15.72 36.25
C ARG A 303 -2.33 -14.95 37.52
N ALA A 304 -1.04 -14.86 37.83
CA ALA A 304 -0.52 -14.12 38.97
C ALA A 304 -0.55 -12.57 38.79
N THR A 305 -0.63 -12.06 37.56
CA THR A 305 -0.80 -10.60 37.32
C THR A 305 -2.22 -10.11 37.65
N GLY A 306 -3.19 -11.02 37.68
CA GLY A 306 -4.61 -10.73 37.90
C GLY A 306 -5.41 -10.55 36.61
N ASN A 307 -4.78 -10.64 35.44
CA ASN A 307 -5.39 -10.45 34.11
C ASN A 307 -5.97 -11.75 33.52
N ALA A 308 -6.35 -12.72 34.35
CA ALA A 308 -6.86 -14.00 33.88
C ALA A 308 -8.27 -13.84 33.24
N PRO A 309 -8.47 -14.24 31.96
CA PRO A 309 -9.78 -14.23 31.35
C PRO A 309 -10.79 -15.12 32.08
N THR A 310 -12.05 -14.71 32.05
CA THR A 310 -13.16 -15.49 32.58
C THR A 310 -13.52 -16.64 31.64
N ALA A 311 -14.05 -17.72 32.20
CA ALA A 311 -14.59 -18.85 31.42
C ALA A 311 -15.63 -18.42 30.37
N ALA A 312 -16.37 -17.33 30.63
CA ALA A 312 -17.35 -16.78 29.68
C ALA A 312 -16.71 -16.06 28.48
N GLN A 313 -15.58 -15.37 28.66
CA GLN A 313 -14.85 -14.71 27.57
C GLN A 313 -14.22 -15.74 26.62
N VAL A 314 -13.54 -16.75 27.15
CA VAL A 314 -12.95 -17.82 26.33
C VAL A 314 -14.01 -18.74 25.72
N GLN A 315 -15.13 -18.97 26.41
CA GLN A 315 -16.28 -19.67 25.81
C GLN A 315 -16.79 -18.92 24.57
N ARG A 316 -16.96 -17.60 24.61
CA ARG A 316 -17.40 -16.83 23.43
C ARG A 316 -16.45 -16.96 22.25
N MET A 317 -15.14 -16.93 22.50
CA MET A 317 -14.12 -17.16 21.47
C MET A 317 -14.25 -18.55 20.84
N ALA A 318 -14.39 -19.58 21.67
CA ALA A 318 -14.48 -20.96 21.21
C ALA A 318 -15.81 -21.30 20.53
N ASP A 319 -16.91 -20.69 20.98
CA ASP A 319 -18.23 -20.80 20.34
C ASP A 319 -18.18 -20.14 18.94
N PHE A 320 -17.61 -18.93 18.82
CA PHE A 320 -17.38 -18.26 17.53
C PHE A 320 -16.46 -19.09 16.61
N ALA A 321 -15.39 -19.66 17.17
CA ALA A 321 -14.45 -20.49 16.43
C ALA A 321 -15.11 -21.78 15.90
N ARG A 322 -15.92 -22.47 16.70
CA ARG A 322 -16.68 -23.66 16.27
C ARG A 322 -17.73 -23.31 15.21
N ASP A 323 -18.53 -22.29 15.47
CA ASP A 323 -19.73 -22.03 14.67
C ASP A 323 -19.43 -21.30 13.35
N TYR A 324 -18.33 -20.52 13.30
CA TYR A 324 -17.97 -19.69 12.14
C TYR A 324 -16.50 -19.80 11.72
N GLY A 325 -15.58 -20.04 12.67
CA GLY A 325 -14.13 -20.13 12.42
C GLY A 325 -13.72 -21.37 11.62
N PHE A 326 -13.81 -22.56 12.23
CA PHE A 326 -13.45 -23.83 11.58
C PHE A 326 -14.17 -24.05 10.24
N PRO A 327 -15.48 -23.78 10.08
CA PRO A 327 -16.13 -23.87 8.76
C PRO A 327 -15.46 -22.99 7.69
N VAL A 328 -14.98 -21.79 8.05
CA VAL A 328 -14.23 -20.92 7.12
C VAL A 328 -12.82 -21.44 6.89
N ILE A 329 -12.13 -22.00 7.89
CA ILE A 329 -10.79 -22.57 7.71
C ILE A 329 -10.83 -23.85 6.84
N ASP A 330 -11.80 -24.72 7.04
CA ASP A 330 -12.06 -25.90 6.21
C ASP A 330 -12.39 -25.49 4.76
N GLU A 331 -13.20 -24.44 4.58
CA GLU A 331 -13.62 -24.01 3.24
C GLU A 331 -12.54 -23.21 2.49
N TYR A 332 -11.94 -22.18 3.10
CA TYR A 332 -10.98 -21.28 2.43
C TYR A 332 -9.53 -21.76 2.47
N PHE A 333 -9.14 -22.60 3.43
CA PHE A 333 -7.72 -22.90 3.67
C PHE A 333 -7.43 -24.41 3.71
N GLY A 334 -8.45 -25.25 3.77
CA GLY A 334 -8.32 -26.71 3.77
C GLY A 334 -8.11 -27.33 5.15
N GLY A 335 -8.52 -26.62 6.21
CA GLY A 335 -8.53 -27.13 7.58
C GLY A 335 -7.19 -26.96 8.33
N VAL A 336 -7.21 -27.26 9.62
CA VAL A 336 -6.03 -27.33 10.50
C VAL A 336 -5.65 -28.80 10.70
N PRO A 337 -4.38 -29.21 10.65
CA PRO A 337 -3.98 -30.58 11.01
C PRO A 337 -4.02 -30.85 12.51
N ASP A 338 -4.27 -32.10 12.88
CA ASP A 338 -4.04 -32.67 14.22
C ASP A 338 -2.58 -33.17 14.29
N ASN A 339 -1.64 -32.35 14.78
CA ASN A 339 -0.20 -32.68 14.73
C ASN A 339 0.23 -33.56 15.92
N ASP A 340 -0.35 -33.34 17.10
CA ASP A 340 -0.01 -34.07 18.33
C ASP A 340 -0.98 -35.24 18.61
N GLY A 341 -2.09 -35.34 17.89
CA GLY A 341 -3.11 -36.39 18.05
C GLY A 341 -4.08 -36.13 19.21
N ASN A 342 -4.10 -34.91 19.77
CA ASN A 342 -5.02 -34.52 20.83
C ASN A 342 -6.43 -34.19 20.28
N GLY A 343 -6.50 -33.79 19.00
CA GLY A 343 -7.74 -33.43 18.32
C GLY A 343 -8.21 -31.99 18.57
N LYS A 344 -7.33 -31.08 19.00
CA LYS A 344 -7.65 -29.67 19.29
C LYS A 344 -6.49 -28.72 19.02
N VAL A 345 -6.85 -27.52 18.58
CA VAL A 345 -5.97 -26.35 18.70
C VAL A 345 -5.82 -25.98 20.19
N ILE A 346 -4.57 -25.85 20.66
CA ILE A 346 -4.27 -25.43 22.03
C ILE A 346 -4.00 -23.93 22.04
N VAL A 347 -4.87 -23.17 22.70
CA VAL A 347 -4.72 -21.72 22.90
C VAL A 347 -4.09 -21.47 24.26
N VAL A 348 -2.93 -20.82 24.29
CA VAL A 348 -2.17 -20.50 25.50
C VAL A 348 -2.20 -19.00 25.74
N VAL A 349 -2.94 -18.58 26.78
CA VAL A 349 -2.98 -17.19 27.23
C VAL A 349 -1.76 -16.95 28.13
N THR A 350 -0.80 -16.15 27.69
CA THR A 350 0.55 -16.03 28.31
C THR A 350 1.04 -14.57 28.32
N PRO A 351 1.82 -14.13 29.34
CA PRO A 351 2.28 -12.74 29.40
C PRO A 351 3.38 -12.48 28.35
N SER A 352 3.98 -13.55 27.80
CA SER A 352 4.98 -13.49 26.74
C SER A 352 4.48 -12.77 25.49
N VAL A 353 3.18 -12.86 25.14
CA VAL A 353 2.58 -12.11 24.02
C VAL A 353 2.59 -10.59 24.27
N GLY A 354 2.55 -10.15 25.53
CA GLY A 354 2.61 -8.73 25.90
C GLY A 354 1.57 -7.87 25.16
N ASN A 355 2.06 -6.82 24.48
CA ASN A 355 1.23 -5.84 23.76
C ASN A 355 0.92 -6.23 22.29
N PHE A 356 1.19 -7.48 21.91
CA PHE A 356 0.78 -8.03 20.60
C PHE A 356 -0.61 -8.69 20.71
N ALA A 357 -1.25 -9.03 19.59
CA ALA A 357 -2.59 -9.63 19.59
C ALA A 357 -2.53 -11.14 19.94
N ALA A 358 -1.93 -11.92 19.05
CA ALA A 358 -1.65 -13.34 19.17
C ALA A 358 -0.50 -13.70 18.21
N PHE A 359 -0.08 -14.97 18.18
CA PHE A 359 0.74 -15.55 17.11
C PHE A 359 0.71 -17.09 17.12
N VAL A 360 1.03 -17.69 15.98
CA VAL A 360 1.50 -19.08 15.83
C VAL A 360 3.02 -19.09 15.65
N TRP A 361 3.72 -20.04 16.28
CA TRP A 361 5.16 -20.22 16.11
C TRP A 361 5.49 -21.46 15.28
N SER A 362 6.22 -21.28 14.19
CA SER A 362 6.60 -22.36 13.27
C SER A 362 7.52 -23.42 13.91
N GLY A 363 8.18 -23.11 15.03
CA GLY A 363 9.01 -24.06 15.77
C GLY A 363 8.23 -25.24 16.34
N ASP A 364 6.96 -25.04 16.69
CA ASP A 364 6.09 -26.09 17.23
C ASP A 364 5.75 -27.19 16.21
N TYR A 365 6.04 -26.97 14.92
CA TYR A 365 5.88 -27.94 13.82
C TYR A 365 7.11 -28.84 13.60
N PHE A 366 8.20 -28.63 14.34
CA PHE A 366 9.41 -29.46 14.28
C PHE A 366 9.51 -30.36 15.51
N THR A 367 10.09 -31.55 15.36
CA THR A 367 10.20 -32.46 16.52
C THR A 367 11.10 -31.88 17.62
N ALA A 368 10.79 -32.16 18.88
CA ALA A 368 11.56 -31.74 20.05
C ALA A 368 13.02 -32.27 20.02
N ALA A 369 13.28 -33.35 19.27
CA ALA A 369 14.63 -33.86 19.02
C ALA A 369 15.47 -32.93 18.13
N SER A 370 14.84 -32.21 17.21
CA SER A 370 15.46 -31.25 16.28
C SER A 370 15.33 -29.79 16.71
N CYS A 371 14.26 -29.44 17.42
CA CYS A 371 14.03 -28.14 18.04
C CYS A 371 13.59 -28.35 19.49
N PRO A 372 14.51 -28.38 20.48
CA PRO A 372 14.17 -28.63 21.89
C PRO A 372 13.24 -27.59 22.54
N GLY A 373 12.96 -26.47 21.89
CA GLY A 373 11.95 -25.49 22.32
C GLY A 373 10.56 -25.72 21.75
N SER A 374 10.37 -26.70 20.86
CA SER A 374 9.08 -27.08 20.28
C SER A 374 8.13 -27.68 21.32
N ASN A 375 6.87 -27.30 21.25
CA ASN A 375 5.75 -27.91 21.99
C ASN A 375 5.06 -29.04 21.21
N GLU A 376 5.53 -29.32 20.00
CA GLU A 376 5.12 -30.41 19.11
C GLU A 376 3.61 -30.47 18.74
N GLY A 377 2.94 -29.33 18.49
CA GLY A 377 1.52 -29.29 18.16
C GLY A 377 0.98 -27.98 17.55
N GLU A 378 -0.32 -27.92 17.27
CA GLU A 378 -1.05 -26.73 16.80
C GLU A 378 -1.33 -25.71 17.93
N TYR A 379 -0.30 -24.97 18.34
CA TYR A 379 -0.40 -23.96 19.39
C TYR A 379 -0.74 -22.56 18.84
N VAL A 380 -1.57 -21.83 19.59
CA VAL A 380 -1.82 -20.39 19.41
C VAL A 380 -1.48 -19.66 20.72
N TYR A 381 -0.56 -18.72 20.69
CA TYR A 381 -0.20 -17.90 21.86
C TYR A 381 -1.01 -16.60 21.82
N PHE A 382 -1.81 -16.33 22.85
CA PHE A 382 -2.83 -15.29 22.83
C PHE A 382 -2.66 -14.25 23.94
N SER A 383 -2.89 -12.97 23.65
CA SER A 383 -2.84 -11.91 24.66
C SER A 383 -4.08 -11.93 25.55
N SER A 384 -3.88 -11.94 26.86
CA SER A 384 -4.95 -11.78 27.86
C SER A 384 -5.75 -10.48 27.63
N SER A 385 -5.05 -9.38 27.34
CA SER A 385 -5.66 -8.05 27.15
C SER A 385 -6.75 -8.06 26.09
N LEU A 386 -6.48 -8.65 24.92
CA LEU A 386 -7.45 -8.73 23.81
C LEU A 386 -8.70 -9.57 24.14
N ILE A 387 -8.61 -10.48 25.12
CA ILE A 387 -9.73 -11.29 25.62
C ILE A 387 -10.52 -10.52 26.68
N LEU A 388 -9.84 -9.75 27.54
CA LEU A 388 -10.46 -8.90 28.56
C LEU A 388 -11.21 -7.71 27.95
N ASP A 389 -10.67 -7.12 26.87
CA ASP A 389 -11.26 -6.00 26.11
C ASP A 389 -12.69 -6.29 25.59
N GLN A 390 -13.12 -7.56 25.55
CA GLN A 390 -14.51 -7.94 25.26
C GLN A 390 -15.52 -7.31 26.22
N ASP A 391 -15.16 -7.09 27.48
CA ASP A 391 -16.05 -6.49 28.47
C ASP A 391 -16.21 -4.97 28.26
N GLU A 392 -15.36 -4.37 27.42
CA GLU A 392 -15.44 -2.98 26.93
C GLU A 392 -16.04 -2.87 25.51
N GLY A 393 -16.56 -3.98 24.98
CA GLY A 393 -17.14 -4.07 23.65
C GLY A 393 -16.12 -4.15 22.50
N GLN A 394 -14.84 -4.45 22.79
CA GLN A 394 -13.86 -4.77 21.73
C GLN A 394 -13.85 -6.28 21.47
N TRP A 395 -14.40 -6.70 20.33
CA TRP A 395 -14.59 -8.12 20.01
C TRP A 395 -13.48 -8.71 19.12
N GLN A 396 -12.33 -8.02 19.02
CA GLN A 396 -11.23 -8.41 18.14
C GLN A 396 -10.71 -9.83 18.41
N SER A 397 -10.70 -10.27 19.68
CA SER A 397 -10.26 -11.63 20.04
C SER A 397 -11.05 -12.75 19.36
N LEU A 398 -12.30 -12.51 18.92
CA LEU A 398 -13.09 -13.51 18.19
C LEU A 398 -12.51 -13.77 16.78
N GLU A 399 -12.24 -12.71 16.02
CA GLU A 399 -11.74 -12.83 14.64
C GLU A 399 -10.23 -13.13 14.60
N THR A 400 -9.46 -12.58 15.56
CA THR A 400 -8.04 -12.89 15.72
C THR A 400 -7.81 -14.37 16.03
N LEU A 401 -8.70 -15.07 16.75
CA LEU A 401 -8.55 -16.52 16.93
C LEU A 401 -8.64 -17.30 15.60
N VAL A 402 -9.51 -16.87 14.68
CA VAL A 402 -9.65 -17.48 13.36
C VAL A 402 -8.47 -17.10 12.45
N HIS A 403 -7.94 -15.88 12.57
CA HIS A 403 -6.70 -15.43 11.93
C HIS A 403 -5.54 -16.39 12.26
N GLU A 404 -5.32 -16.69 13.54
CA GLU A 404 -4.27 -17.64 13.98
C GLU A 404 -4.52 -19.09 13.52
N PHE A 405 -5.79 -19.51 13.43
CA PHE A 405 -6.10 -20.84 12.87
C PHE A 405 -5.73 -20.95 11.38
N LYS A 406 -5.81 -19.85 10.62
CA LYS A 406 -5.28 -19.83 9.25
C LYS A 406 -3.77 -20.02 9.24
N HIS A 407 -3.02 -19.42 10.18
CA HIS A 407 -1.58 -19.65 10.29
C HIS A 407 -1.26 -21.12 10.59
N ASN A 408 -2.03 -21.79 11.46
CA ASN A 408 -1.85 -23.23 11.68
C ASN A 408 -2.07 -24.06 10.40
N SER A 409 -3.02 -23.65 9.54
CA SER A 409 -3.29 -24.29 8.24
C SER A 409 -2.19 -24.01 7.19
N SER A 410 -1.70 -22.77 7.09
CA SER A 410 -0.68 -22.37 6.11
C SER A 410 0.72 -22.87 6.47
N MET A 411 1.08 -22.88 7.76
CA MET A 411 2.37 -23.40 8.24
C MET A 411 2.48 -24.89 7.91
N TYR A 412 1.43 -25.67 8.16
CA TYR A 412 1.30 -27.07 7.73
C TYR A 412 1.50 -27.26 6.23
N ASN A 413 0.81 -26.48 5.40
CA ASN A 413 0.94 -26.60 3.95
C ASN A 413 2.35 -26.20 3.48
N SER A 414 2.95 -25.19 4.12
CA SER A 414 4.30 -24.70 3.81
C SER A 414 5.38 -25.73 4.13
N VAL A 415 5.33 -26.39 5.29
CA VAL A 415 6.32 -27.43 5.65
C VAL A 415 6.16 -28.73 4.87
N ASN A 416 4.98 -28.99 4.29
CA ASN A 416 4.70 -30.13 3.41
C ASN A 416 4.85 -29.83 1.90
N ARG A 417 5.26 -28.60 1.54
CA ARG A 417 5.41 -28.14 0.15
C ARG A 417 6.54 -28.94 -0.56
N PRO A 418 6.29 -29.56 -1.72
CA PRO A 418 7.20 -30.55 -2.28
C PRO A 418 8.44 -29.92 -2.96
N GLY A 419 9.61 -30.42 -2.58
CA GLY A 419 10.91 -30.06 -3.17
C GLY A 419 11.71 -29.07 -2.32
N ASN A 420 12.98 -28.86 -2.68
CA ASN A 420 13.86 -27.89 -2.00
C ASN A 420 13.52 -26.45 -2.43
N VAL A 421 12.34 -25.97 -2.06
CA VAL A 421 11.95 -24.56 -2.24
C VAL A 421 12.76 -23.75 -1.23
N GLN A 422 13.58 -22.81 -1.69
CA GLN A 422 14.39 -21.94 -0.80
C GLN A 422 13.54 -21.03 0.11
N GLN A 423 12.26 -20.88 -0.20
CA GLN A 423 11.29 -20.12 0.57
C GLN A 423 10.02 -20.97 0.65
N PRO A 424 9.84 -21.79 1.71
CA PRO A 424 8.68 -22.69 1.79
C PRO A 424 7.39 -21.97 2.20
N TYR A 425 7.48 -20.82 2.86
CA TYR A 425 6.35 -20.04 3.37
C TYR A 425 5.89 -18.94 2.40
N HIS A 426 4.63 -18.52 2.52
CA HIS A 426 4.10 -17.36 1.78
C HIS A 426 4.68 -16.06 2.33
N PRO A 427 5.01 -15.06 1.48
CA PRO A 427 5.50 -13.77 1.94
C PRO A 427 4.56 -13.13 2.96
N ALA A 428 5.11 -12.40 3.92
CA ALA A 428 4.39 -11.95 5.12
C ALA A 428 3.08 -11.18 4.80
N TRP A 429 3.05 -10.42 3.70
CA TRP A 429 1.84 -9.70 3.28
C TRP A 429 0.71 -10.61 2.78
N GLU A 430 1.06 -11.72 2.11
CA GLU A 430 0.11 -12.71 1.62
C GLU A 430 -0.35 -13.59 2.79
N GLU A 431 0.59 -13.95 3.66
CA GLU A 431 0.36 -14.76 4.85
C GLU A 431 -0.59 -14.08 5.83
N GLU A 432 -0.31 -12.83 6.25
CA GLU A 432 -1.20 -12.03 7.09
C GLU A 432 -2.47 -11.59 6.35
N GLY A 433 -2.36 -11.20 5.07
CA GLY A 433 -3.51 -10.73 4.31
C GLY A 433 -4.57 -11.81 4.11
N SER A 434 -4.17 -13.08 3.98
CA SER A 434 -5.08 -14.22 3.89
C SER A 434 -5.58 -14.68 5.27
N ALA A 435 -4.83 -14.47 6.34
CA ALA A 435 -5.33 -14.64 7.71
C ALA A 435 -6.40 -13.59 8.04
N GLU A 436 -6.23 -12.37 7.55
CA GLU A 436 -7.24 -11.31 7.63
C GLU A 436 -8.50 -11.65 6.82
N ILE A 437 -8.39 -12.38 5.70
CA ILE A 437 -9.53 -12.96 4.97
C ILE A 437 -10.25 -14.00 5.83
N ALA A 438 -9.53 -14.88 6.54
CA ALA A 438 -10.13 -15.88 7.43
C ALA A 438 -10.99 -15.24 8.53
N GLY A 439 -10.41 -14.29 9.29
CA GLY A 439 -11.14 -13.56 10.34
C GLY A 439 -12.32 -12.74 9.79
N ASN A 440 -12.13 -12.09 8.63
CA ASN A 440 -13.18 -11.29 7.98
C ASN A 440 -14.34 -12.16 7.47
N MET A 441 -14.06 -13.32 6.88
CA MET A 441 -15.11 -14.21 6.36
C MET A 441 -15.85 -14.93 7.49
N ALA A 442 -15.18 -15.30 8.60
CA ALA A 442 -15.85 -15.78 9.79
C ALA A 442 -16.82 -14.72 10.35
N SER A 443 -16.39 -13.44 10.44
CA SER A 443 -17.30 -12.34 10.79
C SER A 443 -18.42 -12.12 9.76
N ARG A 444 -18.18 -12.26 8.44
CA ARG A 444 -19.24 -12.18 7.42
C ARG A 444 -20.31 -13.25 7.62
N VAL A 445 -19.92 -14.50 7.89
CA VAL A 445 -20.86 -15.61 8.15
C VAL A 445 -21.60 -15.41 9.47
N ALA A 446 -20.89 -15.03 10.54
CA ALA A 446 -21.49 -14.73 11.84
C ALA A 446 -22.50 -13.58 11.74
N TRP A 447 -22.15 -12.50 11.02
CA TRP A 447 -23.00 -11.34 10.85
C TRP A 447 -24.27 -11.66 10.06
N ALA A 448 -24.14 -12.45 8.99
CA ALA A 448 -25.29 -12.99 8.25
C ALA A 448 -26.22 -13.82 9.14
N ALA A 449 -25.68 -14.66 10.04
CA ALA A 449 -26.46 -15.47 10.97
C ALA A 449 -27.30 -14.64 11.96
N VAL A 450 -26.87 -13.41 12.29
CA VAL A 450 -27.63 -12.45 13.12
C VAL A 450 -28.40 -11.38 12.32
N GLY A 451 -28.59 -11.64 11.02
CA GLY A 451 -29.45 -10.86 10.12
C GLY A 451 -28.77 -9.77 9.30
N GLY A 452 -27.44 -9.71 9.27
CA GLY A 452 -26.69 -8.89 8.30
C GLY A 452 -26.68 -9.50 6.88
N PRO A 453 -26.00 -8.85 5.91
CA PRO A 453 -25.93 -9.33 4.53
C PRO A 453 -25.26 -10.70 4.40
N ALA A 454 -25.70 -11.50 3.43
CA ALA A 454 -25.08 -12.78 3.12
C ALA A 454 -23.61 -12.61 2.64
N PRO A 455 -22.75 -13.64 2.78
CA PRO A 455 -21.33 -13.54 2.40
C PRO A 455 -21.03 -13.21 0.93
N ASN A 456 -22.01 -13.30 0.03
CA ASN A 456 -21.92 -12.90 -1.38
C ASN A 456 -22.64 -11.58 -1.72
N GLU A 457 -23.36 -10.99 -0.77
CA GLU A 457 -24.00 -9.68 -0.95
C GLU A 457 -23.00 -8.56 -0.68
N THR A 458 -23.10 -7.49 -1.46
CA THR A 458 -22.29 -6.28 -1.33
C THR A 458 -22.66 -5.54 -0.04
N VAL A 459 -21.70 -5.34 0.87
CA VAL A 459 -21.93 -4.49 2.06
C VAL A 459 -22.00 -3.03 1.62
N VAL A 460 -23.08 -2.35 2.00
CA VAL A 460 -23.28 -0.90 1.90
C VAL A 460 -23.44 -0.27 3.29
N SER A 461 -23.41 1.06 3.39
CA SER A 461 -23.55 1.74 4.70
C SER A 461 -24.86 1.40 5.42
N GLN A 462 -25.97 1.20 4.69
CA GLN A 462 -27.27 0.84 5.27
C GLN A 462 -27.18 -0.43 6.13
N ASP A 463 -26.42 -1.42 5.68
CA ASP A 463 -26.27 -2.69 6.39
C ASP A 463 -25.55 -2.49 7.72
N ILE A 464 -24.51 -1.66 7.72
CA ILE A 464 -23.73 -1.29 8.90
C ILE A 464 -24.64 -0.62 9.94
N TYR A 465 -25.52 0.30 9.52
CA TYR A 465 -26.46 0.98 10.42
C TYR A 465 -27.55 0.06 10.99
N ASP A 466 -28.16 -0.78 10.15
CA ASP A 466 -29.31 -1.60 10.55
C ASP A 466 -28.91 -2.89 11.25
N HIS A 467 -27.71 -3.41 10.98
CA HIS A 467 -27.28 -4.75 11.42
C HIS A 467 -25.93 -4.78 12.14
N GLY A 468 -25.10 -3.73 12.08
CA GLY A 468 -23.79 -3.71 12.75
C GLY A 468 -23.83 -3.50 14.27
N PHE A 469 -24.92 -2.94 14.78
CA PHE A 469 -25.07 -2.53 16.18
C PHE A 469 -26.25 -3.22 16.87
N SER A 470 -26.21 -3.30 18.21
CA SER A 470 -27.25 -3.95 19.01
C SER A 470 -28.59 -3.20 18.98
N GLN A 471 -28.57 -1.88 18.75
CA GLN A 471 -29.76 -1.05 18.55
C GLN A 471 -29.58 -0.14 17.32
N PRO A 472 -30.32 -0.40 16.22
CA PRO A 472 -30.37 0.51 15.07
C PRO A 472 -30.84 1.91 15.49
N GLN A 473 -30.32 2.94 14.84
CA GLN A 473 -30.75 4.35 14.98
C GLN A 473 -30.55 4.99 16.38
N ALA A 474 -30.13 4.24 17.39
CA ALA A 474 -29.93 4.69 18.78
C ALA A 474 -28.50 4.51 19.31
N GLN A 475 -27.54 4.11 18.45
CA GLN A 475 -26.11 3.99 18.79
C GLN A 475 -25.84 3.01 19.95
N GLY A 476 -26.42 1.80 19.87
CA GLY A 476 -26.10 0.70 20.80
C GLY A 476 -24.72 0.08 20.53
N ASP A 477 -24.28 -0.82 21.41
CA ASP A 477 -22.96 -1.48 21.33
C ASP A 477 -22.72 -2.20 19.98
N ILE A 478 -21.45 -2.25 19.56
CA ILE A 478 -21.02 -3.01 18.37
C ILE A 478 -21.33 -4.49 18.58
N ARG A 479 -21.94 -5.13 17.58
CA ARG A 479 -22.19 -6.57 17.62
C ARG A 479 -20.88 -7.37 17.51
N PRO A 480 -20.66 -8.40 18.34
CA PRO A 480 -19.46 -9.24 18.25
C PRO A 480 -19.26 -9.85 16.85
N GLU A 481 -20.35 -10.24 16.20
CA GLU A 481 -20.34 -10.87 14.88
C GLU A 481 -19.87 -9.91 13.78
N PHE A 482 -20.17 -8.61 13.91
CA PHE A 482 -19.84 -7.58 12.94
C PHE A 482 -18.42 -6.99 13.10
N TYR A 483 -17.82 -7.09 14.30
CA TYR A 483 -16.59 -6.37 14.64
C TYR A 483 -15.43 -6.60 13.65
N GLY A 484 -15.23 -7.84 13.19
CA GLY A 484 -14.19 -8.15 12.20
C GLY A 484 -14.43 -7.51 10.83
N VAL A 485 -15.70 -7.31 10.42
CA VAL A 485 -16.03 -6.55 9.20
C VAL A 485 -15.70 -5.07 9.37
N LEU A 486 -16.11 -4.49 10.49
CA LEU A 486 -15.83 -3.09 10.85
C LEU A 486 -14.31 -2.80 10.87
N LEU A 487 -13.53 -3.73 11.44
CA LEU A 487 -12.07 -3.61 11.54
C LEU A 487 -11.38 -3.56 10.17
N ARG A 488 -11.83 -4.36 9.19
CA ARG A 488 -11.26 -4.32 7.83
C ARG A 488 -11.61 -3.04 7.07
N LEU A 489 -12.84 -2.54 7.19
CA LEU A 489 -13.25 -1.25 6.61
C LEU A 489 -12.36 -0.11 7.14
N PHE A 490 -12.13 -0.09 8.46
CA PHE A 490 -11.25 0.89 9.08
C PHE A 490 -9.78 0.74 8.65
N ARG A 491 -9.21 -0.47 8.69
CA ARG A 491 -7.81 -0.71 8.25
C ARG A 491 -7.61 -0.35 6.76
N THR A 492 -8.62 -0.56 5.92
CA THR A 492 -8.63 -0.14 4.50
C THR A 492 -8.53 1.38 4.36
N HIS A 493 -9.34 2.13 5.12
CA HIS A 493 -9.27 3.59 5.13
C HIS A 493 -7.90 4.08 5.65
N ALA A 494 -7.45 3.54 6.78
CA ALA A 494 -6.19 3.91 7.43
C ALA A 494 -4.96 3.62 6.55
N TYR A 495 -5.01 2.55 5.75
CA TYR A 495 -4.03 2.27 4.70
C TYR A 495 -4.09 3.35 3.61
N LEU A 496 -5.21 3.50 2.91
CA LEU A 496 -5.27 4.32 1.71
C LEU A 496 -5.00 5.81 2.00
N THR A 497 -5.27 6.28 3.23
CA THR A 497 -4.89 7.62 3.71
C THR A 497 -3.42 7.78 4.13
N SER A 498 -2.70 6.68 4.40
CA SER A 498 -1.32 6.75 4.86
C SER A 498 -0.39 7.31 3.78
N GLN A 499 0.74 7.90 4.18
CA GLN A 499 1.80 8.27 3.23
C GLN A 499 3.17 7.93 3.83
N PRO A 500 4.09 7.34 3.05
CA PRO A 500 3.89 6.81 1.70
C PRO A 500 3.07 5.53 1.69
N ASN A 501 2.22 5.37 0.66
CA ASN A 501 1.45 4.15 0.44
C ASN A 501 2.33 2.99 -0.03
N GLY A 502 2.27 1.86 0.69
CA GLY A 502 2.71 0.54 0.25
C GLY A 502 1.54 -0.44 0.29
N LEU A 503 1.44 -1.37 -0.65
CA LEU A 503 0.35 -2.37 -0.68
C LEU A 503 0.74 -3.68 0.03
N PHE A 504 2.04 -3.97 0.16
CA PHE A 504 2.53 -5.25 0.66
C PHE A 504 3.50 -5.09 1.83
N THR A 505 4.37 -4.09 1.78
CA THR A 505 5.32 -3.81 2.86
C THR A 505 4.92 -2.54 3.61
N THR A 506 5.08 -2.51 4.94
CA THR A 506 4.99 -1.27 5.72
C THR A 506 6.26 -0.46 5.48
N PRO A 507 6.20 0.65 4.73
CA PRO A 507 7.41 1.25 4.20
C PRO A 507 8.00 2.20 5.25
N LEU A 508 8.57 1.61 6.32
CA LEU A 508 9.26 2.10 7.53
C LEU A 508 8.68 3.35 8.21
N GLY A 509 8.68 4.48 7.49
CA GLY A 509 8.14 5.76 7.95
C GLY A 509 6.93 6.12 7.11
N ALA A 510 5.90 5.29 7.22
CA ALA A 510 4.51 5.62 6.93
C ALA A 510 3.80 6.01 8.23
N GLY A 511 2.60 6.59 8.15
CA GLY A 511 1.77 6.86 9.33
C GLY A 511 1.31 5.56 10.02
N SER A 512 0.95 5.64 11.30
CA SER A 512 0.52 4.51 12.14
C SER A 512 -0.78 3.81 11.69
N GLY A 513 -1.42 4.30 10.63
CA GLY A 513 -2.53 3.61 9.94
C GLY A 513 -2.07 2.55 8.94
N HIS A 514 -0.79 2.53 8.56
CA HIS A 514 -0.25 1.54 7.63
C HIS A 514 0.04 0.21 8.33
N SER A 515 -0.57 -0.87 7.86
CA SER A 515 -0.21 -2.23 8.29
C SER A 515 -0.57 -3.27 7.23
N ILE A 516 0.29 -4.29 7.08
CA ILE A 516 0.13 -5.43 6.16
C ILE A 516 -1.23 -6.12 6.29
N TYR A 517 -1.85 -6.05 7.47
CA TYR A 517 -3.21 -6.50 7.73
C TYR A 517 -4.24 -5.82 6.81
N GLY A 518 -4.24 -4.47 6.77
CA GLY A 518 -5.15 -3.74 5.90
C GLY A 518 -4.78 -3.88 4.43
N THR A 519 -3.48 -3.76 4.12
CA THR A 519 -3.03 -3.68 2.72
C THR A 519 -3.14 -5.03 2.01
N GLY A 520 -2.68 -6.11 2.64
CA GLY A 520 -2.82 -7.48 2.15
C GLY A 520 -4.28 -7.90 2.03
N TRP A 521 -5.12 -7.59 3.04
CA TRP A 521 -6.56 -7.88 2.98
C TRP A 521 -7.23 -7.18 1.80
N THR A 522 -7.00 -5.88 1.57
CA THR A 522 -7.70 -5.16 0.49
C THR A 522 -7.41 -5.74 -0.90
N PHE A 523 -6.16 -6.11 -1.18
CA PHE A 523 -5.78 -6.72 -2.44
C PHE A 523 -6.34 -8.13 -2.59
N LEU A 524 -6.25 -8.97 -1.55
CA LEU A 524 -6.77 -10.33 -1.57
C LEU A 524 -8.30 -10.38 -1.62
N ARG A 525 -9.00 -9.46 -0.95
CA ARG A 525 -10.46 -9.30 -1.02
C ARG A 525 -10.92 -8.90 -2.43
N TRP A 526 -10.17 -8.01 -3.08
CA TRP A 526 -10.38 -7.72 -4.50
C TRP A 526 -10.15 -8.96 -5.36
N LEU A 527 -9.09 -9.72 -5.13
CA LEU A 527 -8.77 -10.94 -5.89
C LEU A 527 -9.91 -11.98 -5.79
N GLY A 528 -10.47 -12.18 -4.60
CA GLY A 528 -11.65 -13.03 -4.38
C GLY A 528 -12.91 -12.55 -5.11
N ASP A 529 -13.15 -11.25 -5.17
CA ASP A 529 -14.26 -10.67 -5.94
C ASP A 529 -14.04 -10.80 -7.46
N ALA A 530 -12.84 -10.45 -7.92
CA ALA A 530 -12.42 -10.33 -9.31
C ALA A 530 -12.22 -11.67 -10.02
N TYR A 531 -11.72 -12.68 -9.31
CA TYR A 531 -11.29 -13.98 -9.84
C TYR A 531 -11.91 -15.17 -9.10
N GLY A 532 -12.23 -15.04 -7.82
CA GLY A 532 -12.95 -16.07 -7.05
C GLY A 532 -14.47 -16.09 -7.29
N GLY A 533 -15.05 -15.04 -7.88
CA GLY A 533 -16.49 -15.00 -8.18
C GLY A 533 -17.38 -14.84 -6.94
N ALA A 534 -16.88 -14.16 -5.90
CA ALA A 534 -17.51 -14.03 -4.58
C ALA A 534 -19.00 -13.62 -4.57
N SER A 535 -19.46 -12.87 -5.56
CA SER A 535 -20.88 -12.45 -5.68
C SER A 535 -21.83 -13.55 -6.16
N GLY A 536 -21.31 -14.62 -6.78
CA GLY A 536 -22.12 -15.67 -7.41
C GLY A 536 -22.89 -16.57 -6.42
N ALA A 537 -22.29 -16.88 -5.27
CA ALA A 537 -22.89 -17.64 -4.19
C ALA A 537 -22.11 -17.40 -2.88
N PRO A 538 -22.71 -17.61 -1.69
CA PRO A 538 -22.00 -17.50 -0.42
C PRO A 538 -20.71 -18.34 -0.42
N LEU A 539 -19.59 -17.69 -0.10
CA LEU A 539 -18.25 -18.29 -0.04
C LEU A 539 -17.73 -18.88 -1.37
N ALA A 540 -18.27 -18.47 -2.53
CA ALA A 540 -17.85 -18.96 -3.84
C ALA A 540 -16.35 -18.72 -4.15
N ASP A 541 -15.77 -17.69 -3.53
CA ASP A 541 -14.35 -17.34 -3.64
C ASP A 541 -13.42 -18.17 -2.73
N ALA A 542 -13.93 -19.12 -1.95
CA ALA A 542 -13.09 -19.97 -1.11
C ALA A 542 -12.05 -20.78 -1.92
N ASP A 543 -12.43 -21.27 -3.11
CA ASP A 543 -11.56 -22.15 -3.91
C ASP A 543 -10.26 -21.48 -4.38
N ILE A 544 -10.26 -20.16 -4.64
CA ILE A 544 -9.03 -19.44 -5.03
C ILE A 544 -8.05 -19.34 -3.84
N PHE A 545 -8.54 -19.05 -2.63
CA PHE A 545 -7.70 -19.02 -1.43
C PHE A 545 -7.23 -20.42 -1.02
N ARG A 546 -8.10 -21.43 -1.16
CA ARG A 546 -7.77 -22.84 -0.91
C ARG A 546 -6.67 -23.32 -1.86
N ALA A 547 -6.75 -22.94 -3.14
CA ALA A 547 -5.71 -23.22 -4.12
C ALA A 547 -4.40 -22.48 -3.81
N MET A 548 -4.44 -21.23 -3.37
CA MET A 548 -3.24 -20.48 -2.98
C MET A 548 -2.55 -21.08 -1.73
N ASN A 549 -3.32 -21.45 -0.70
CA ASN A 549 -2.80 -22.03 0.55
C ASN A 549 -2.27 -23.46 0.39
N ALA A 550 -2.63 -24.17 -0.68
CA ALA A 550 -2.27 -25.57 -0.87
C ALA A 550 -0.75 -25.78 -0.98
N SER A 551 -0.25 -26.81 -0.31
CA SER A 551 1.16 -27.24 -0.37
C SER A 551 1.69 -27.50 -1.78
N ALA A 552 0.82 -27.84 -2.75
CA ALA A 552 1.19 -28.06 -4.15
C ALA A 552 1.43 -26.77 -4.96
N THR A 553 0.91 -25.62 -4.48
CA THR A 553 1.09 -24.30 -5.10
C THR A 553 2.42 -23.71 -4.62
N LEU A 554 3.09 -22.88 -5.42
CA LEU A 554 4.27 -22.13 -4.97
C LEU A 554 3.88 -21.03 -3.96
N PRO A 555 4.78 -20.54 -3.10
CA PRO A 555 4.48 -19.38 -2.28
C PRO A 555 4.57 -18.07 -3.07
N GLY A 556 3.91 -17.03 -2.56
CA GLY A 556 4.02 -15.67 -3.07
C GLY A 556 3.44 -15.48 -4.46
N VAL A 557 3.92 -14.42 -5.11
CA VAL A 557 3.45 -13.99 -6.43
C VAL A 557 3.51 -15.12 -7.47
N ALA A 558 4.54 -15.96 -7.46
CA ALA A 558 4.61 -17.10 -8.37
C ALA A 558 3.50 -18.13 -8.13
N GLY A 559 3.05 -18.33 -6.89
CA GLY A 559 1.88 -19.13 -6.56
C GLY A 559 0.59 -18.49 -7.09
N MET A 560 0.40 -17.22 -6.76
CA MET A 560 -0.75 -16.42 -7.16
C MET A 560 -0.93 -16.37 -8.69
N GLU A 561 0.13 -16.07 -9.46
CA GLU A 561 0.07 -16.05 -10.93
C GLU A 561 -0.33 -17.41 -11.51
N ASN A 562 0.12 -18.53 -10.91
CA ASN A 562 -0.23 -19.89 -11.33
C ASN A 562 -1.70 -20.25 -11.01
N VAL A 563 -2.24 -19.80 -9.88
CA VAL A 563 -3.65 -20.04 -9.49
C VAL A 563 -4.60 -19.16 -10.29
N VAL A 564 -4.26 -17.88 -10.45
CA VAL A 564 -5.10 -16.86 -11.07
C VAL A 564 -5.04 -16.91 -12.61
N GLY A 565 -3.89 -17.32 -13.16
CA GLY A 565 -3.64 -17.32 -14.61
C GLY A 565 -3.42 -15.94 -15.22
N THR A 566 -3.16 -14.91 -14.40
CA THR A 566 -2.87 -13.52 -14.81
C THR A 566 -1.55 -13.08 -14.18
N ALA A 567 -0.75 -12.30 -14.91
CA ALA A 567 0.52 -11.78 -14.40
C ALA A 567 0.29 -10.76 -13.27
N PHE A 568 1.15 -10.75 -12.27
CA PHE A 568 1.00 -9.89 -11.08
C PHE A 568 1.01 -8.39 -11.41
N ARG A 569 1.76 -8.00 -12.44
CA ARG A 569 1.72 -6.65 -13.00
C ARG A 569 0.30 -6.27 -13.44
N GLU A 570 -0.38 -7.16 -14.15
CA GLU A 570 -1.74 -6.94 -14.64
C GLU A 570 -2.75 -6.95 -13.48
N LEU A 571 -2.59 -7.86 -12.51
CA LEU A 571 -3.38 -7.85 -11.27
C LEU A 571 -3.25 -6.54 -10.50
N MET A 572 -2.05 -5.96 -10.44
CA MET A 572 -1.79 -4.67 -9.80
C MET A 572 -2.38 -3.49 -10.59
N GLU A 573 -2.35 -3.54 -11.92
CA GLU A 573 -2.99 -2.55 -12.80
C GLU A 573 -4.53 -2.58 -12.64
N GLU A 574 -5.13 -3.78 -12.68
CA GLU A 574 -6.56 -3.98 -12.48
C GLU A 574 -7.02 -3.62 -11.06
N TYR A 575 -6.26 -4.00 -10.03
CA TYR A 575 -6.54 -3.65 -8.64
C TYR A 575 -6.50 -2.12 -8.45
N ALA A 576 -5.55 -1.41 -9.06
CA ALA A 576 -5.52 0.03 -9.02
C ALA A 576 -6.74 0.66 -9.71
N ALA A 577 -7.17 0.13 -10.86
CA ALA A 577 -8.42 0.57 -11.51
C ALA A 577 -9.67 0.26 -10.64
N ALA A 578 -9.70 -0.89 -9.99
CA ALA A 578 -10.78 -1.32 -9.11
C ALA A 578 -10.88 -0.48 -7.83
N VAL A 579 -9.74 -0.10 -7.25
CA VAL A 579 -9.66 0.94 -6.22
C VAL A 579 -10.25 2.20 -6.82
N MET A 580 -9.66 2.80 -7.87
CA MET A 580 -10.01 4.11 -8.46
C MET A 580 -11.49 4.32 -8.88
N ARG A 581 -12.34 3.29 -8.84
CA ARG A 581 -13.64 3.21 -9.49
C ARG A 581 -14.79 4.07 -8.89
N ASN A 582 -14.77 4.42 -7.60
CA ASN A 582 -15.72 5.34 -6.94
C ASN A 582 -17.22 5.23 -7.33
N GLY A 583 -17.83 4.05 -7.20
CA GLY A 583 -19.28 3.88 -7.49
C GLY A 583 -19.68 4.02 -8.97
N THR A 584 -18.77 4.39 -9.88
CA THR A 584 -19.02 4.46 -11.31
C THR A 584 -19.36 3.07 -11.86
N PRO A 585 -20.45 2.89 -12.63
CA PRO A 585 -20.72 1.63 -13.34
C PRO A 585 -19.57 1.29 -14.28
N LEU A 586 -19.18 0.02 -14.37
CA LEU A 586 -18.18 -0.38 -15.35
C LEU A 586 -18.83 -0.58 -16.72
N ALA A 587 -18.08 -0.22 -17.77
CA ALA A 587 -18.22 -0.88 -19.06
C ALA A 587 -18.00 -2.41 -18.92
N ALA A 588 -18.43 -3.20 -19.89
CA ALA A 588 -18.18 -4.65 -19.84
C ALA A 588 -16.68 -4.96 -20.01
N GLY A 589 -16.00 -5.37 -18.93
CA GLY A 589 -14.59 -5.78 -18.99
C GLY A 589 -13.83 -5.75 -17.66
N PRO A 590 -13.84 -4.66 -16.88
CA PRO A 590 -13.00 -4.54 -15.69
C PRO A 590 -13.48 -5.41 -14.52
N LYS A 591 -12.53 -5.82 -13.69
CA LYS A 591 -12.76 -6.52 -12.44
C LYS A 591 -12.80 -5.54 -11.28
N ALA A 592 -13.73 -5.72 -10.34
CA ALA A 592 -13.92 -4.79 -9.24
C ALA A 592 -14.34 -5.49 -7.95
N PHE A 593 -14.32 -4.75 -6.85
CA PHE A 593 -14.97 -5.17 -5.63
C PHE A 593 -16.47 -5.41 -5.87
N THR A 594 -16.94 -6.56 -5.38
CA THR A 594 -18.35 -6.97 -5.34
C THR A 594 -18.82 -7.26 -3.91
N SER A 595 -17.89 -7.51 -2.99
CA SER A 595 -18.16 -7.78 -1.57
C SER A 595 -18.43 -6.51 -0.75
N TYR A 596 -17.88 -5.37 -1.18
CA TYR A 596 -17.99 -4.09 -0.50
C TYR A 596 -18.20 -2.93 -1.48
N ASP A 597 -19.17 -2.06 -1.19
CA ASP A 597 -19.15 -0.68 -1.65
C ASP A 597 -18.38 0.14 -0.61
N PHE A 598 -17.06 0.25 -0.80
CA PHE A 598 -16.22 1.01 0.11
C PHE A 598 -16.55 2.50 0.16
N VAL A 599 -17.21 3.08 -0.86
CA VAL A 599 -17.59 4.49 -0.84
C VAL A 599 -18.63 4.71 0.25
N SER A 600 -19.78 4.03 0.16
CA SER A 600 -20.82 4.18 1.19
C SER A 600 -20.37 3.60 2.54
N ALA A 601 -19.66 2.47 2.57
CA ALA A 601 -19.26 1.82 3.81
C ALA A 601 -18.23 2.60 4.64
N ILE A 602 -17.31 3.37 4.01
CA ILE A 602 -16.24 4.11 4.72
C ILE A 602 -16.62 5.57 4.98
N GLU A 603 -17.37 6.24 4.11
CA GLU A 603 -17.71 7.66 4.32
C GLU A 603 -18.51 7.87 5.62
N ASP A 604 -19.51 7.02 5.87
CA ASP A 604 -20.32 7.08 7.09
C ASP A 604 -19.56 6.69 8.37
N LEU A 605 -18.40 6.02 8.24
CA LEU A 605 -17.48 5.76 9.36
C LEU A 605 -16.63 6.99 9.71
N CYS A 606 -16.14 7.76 8.74
CA CYS A 606 -15.16 8.82 9.00
C CYS A 606 -15.71 10.25 9.13
N PHE A 607 -16.91 10.56 8.62
CA PHE A 607 -17.42 11.95 8.60
C PHE A 607 -18.32 12.36 9.77
N ALA A 608 -18.34 11.55 10.84
CA ALA A 608 -18.74 12.04 12.14
C ALA A 608 -17.66 12.98 12.70
N ALA A 609 -18.01 14.25 12.96
CA ALA A 609 -17.13 15.16 13.69
C ALA A 609 -16.70 14.51 15.02
N ASP A 610 -15.39 14.54 15.29
CA ASP A 610 -14.74 13.97 16.47
C ASP A 610 -14.66 12.42 16.54
N ASN A 611 -14.65 11.68 15.42
CA ASN A 611 -14.37 10.23 15.45
C ASN A 611 -12.85 9.91 15.51
N PRO A 612 -12.30 9.32 16.60
CA PRO A 612 -10.87 9.03 16.77
C PRO A 612 -10.17 8.22 15.64
N PRO A 613 -10.80 7.21 15.00
CA PRO A 613 -10.22 6.44 13.90
C PRO A 613 -9.80 7.30 12.70
N CYS A 614 -10.44 8.44 12.48
CA CYS A 614 -10.13 9.35 11.38
C CYS A 614 -9.72 10.75 11.90
N GLN A 615 -9.48 10.89 13.21
CA GLN A 615 -9.11 12.16 13.85
C GLN A 615 -7.69 12.57 13.48
N GLY A 616 -7.54 13.77 12.91
CA GLY A 616 -6.26 14.27 12.41
C GLY A 616 -5.96 13.88 10.95
N LEU A 617 -6.79 13.03 10.33
CA LEU A 617 -6.84 12.91 8.87
C LEU A 617 -7.65 14.10 8.33
N ALA A 618 -7.20 14.69 7.22
CA ALA A 618 -7.91 15.79 6.60
C ALA A 618 -9.21 15.25 5.95
N PRO A 619 -10.38 15.86 6.21
CA PRO A 619 -11.61 15.42 5.57
C PRO A 619 -11.52 15.66 4.05
N GLY A 620 -11.61 14.57 3.28
CA GLY A 620 -11.84 14.65 1.84
C GLY A 620 -13.29 15.01 1.55
N PRO A 621 -13.61 15.38 0.30
CA PRO A 621 -14.99 15.67 -0.08
C PRO A 621 -15.85 14.39 -0.05
N THR A 622 -17.17 14.57 0.04
CA THR A 622 -18.17 13.48 -0.01
C THR A 622 -18.22 12.85 -1.41
N GLY A 623 -18.49 11.55 -1.50
CA GLY A 623 -18.38 10.80 -2.76
C GLY A 623 -16.93 10.70 -3.25
N ALA A 624 -15.96 10.77 -2.34
CA ALA A 624 -14.54 10.72 -2.63
C ALA A 624 -13.73 9.92 -1.59
N TRP A 625 -14.24 8.76 -1.19
CA TRP A 625 -13.46 7.75 -0.45
C TRP A 625 -13.70 6.33 -0.98
N PRO A 626 -12.76 5.38 -0.78
CA PRO A 626 -11.44 5.58 -0.19
C PRO A 626 -10.36 5.88 -1.24
N TRP A 627 -9.81 7.11 -1.24
CA TRP A 627 -8.74 7.48 -2.18
C TRP A 627 -7.38 7.61 -1.49
N PRO A 628 -6.31 7.05 -2.09
CA PRO A 628 -4.94 7.47 -1.83
C PRO A 628 -4.66 8.79 -2.57
N VAL A 629 -5.40 9.85 -2.20
CA VAL A 629 -5.22 11.17 -2.83
C VAL A 629 -3.86 11.71 -2.44
N THR A 630 -3.01 11.90 -3.43
CA THR A 630 -1.88 12.79 -3.27
C THR A 630 -2.40 14.21 -3.22
N MET A 631 -2.29 14.87 -2.07
CA MET A 631 -2.48 16.32 -2.01
C MET A 631 -1.50 17.01 -2.97
N ASN A 632 -1.96 18.03 -3.68
CA ASN A 632 -1.11 18.94 -4.42
C ASN A 632 -0.05 19.58 -3.51
N THR A 633 0.98 20.16 -4.11
CA THR A 633 1.98 21.00 -3.41
C THR A 633 1.39 22.19 -2.64
N ASP A 634 0.15 22.60 -2.93
CA ASP A 634 -0.61 23.62 -2.16
C ASP A 634 -1.63 23.05 -1.15
N GLY A 635 -1.71 21.73 -1.00
CA GLY A 635 -2.59 21.05 -0.06
C GLY A 635 -4.02 20.75 -0.55
N THR A 636 -4.33 20.98 -1.83
CA THR A 636 -5.66 20.65 -2.39
C THR A 636 -5.71 19.24 -3.02
N PRO A 637 -6.87 18.55 -3.05
CA PRO A 637 -6.92 17.14 -3.50
C PRO A 637 -7.15 16.95 -5.01
N TRP A 638 -7.67 17.96 -5.72
CA TRP A 638 -8.05 17.90 -7.14
C TRP A 638 -7.56 19.11 -7.93
N ARG A 639 -7.47 18.99 -9.26
CA ARG A 639 -7.10 20.08 -10.18
C ARG A 639 -7.93 20.07 -11.46
N GLY A 640 -8.04 21.24 -12.10
CA GLY A 640 -8.48 21.35 -13.47
C GLY A 640 -7.42 20.82 -14.43
N LEU A 641 -7.81 20.12 -15.51
CA LEU A 641 -6.89 19.81 -16.62
C LEU A 641 -6.29 21.09 -17.25
N GLN A 642 -6.96 22.22 -17.08
CA GLN A 642 -6.58 23.52 -17.59
C GLN A 642 -5.64 24.29 -16.64
N ASP A 643 -5.38 23.77 -15.44
CA ASP A 643 -4.49 24.37 -14.44
C ASP A 643 -3.17 23.62 -14.36
N ALA A 644 -2.05 24.33 -14.50
CA ALA A 644 -0.73 23.74 -14.28
C ALA A 644 -0.59 23.30 -12.81
N ALA A 645 -0.15 22.05 -12.60
CA ALA A 645 -0.06 21.46 -11.27
C ALA A 645 1.09 20.46 -11.15
N THR A 646 1.63 20.33 -9.94
CA THR A 646 2.61 19.29 -9.62
C THR A 646 2.26 18.62 -8.30
N TYR A 647 2.10 17.30 -8.37
CA TYR A 647 1.79 16.40 -7.27
C TYR A 647 3.04 15.57 -6.93
N SER A 648 3.77 15.95 -5.89
CA SER A 648 4.99 15.22 -5.47
C SER A 648 4.74 14.31 -4.26
N GLY A 649 5.64 13.36 -4.02
CA GLY A 649 5.69 12.56 -2.80
C GLY A 649 6.07 11.11 -3.02
N ARG A 650 6.05 10.32 -1.95
CA ARG A 650 6.72 9.00 -1.91
C ARG A 650 5.76 7.83 -2.16
N ILE A 651 6.27 6.76 -2.77
CA ILE A 651 5.54 5.51 -3.05
C ILE A 651 6.37 4.29 -2.61
N GLY A 652 5.76 3.30 -1.96
CA GLY A 652 6.42 2.05 -1.52
C GLY A 652 6.69 1.07 -2.67
N GLY A 653 7.44 -0.01 -2.38
CA GLY A 653 7.90 -1.00 -3.38
C GLY A 653 6.78 -1.64 -4.20
N GLY A 654 5.81 -2.26 -3.54
CA GLY A 654 4.46 -2.45 -4.10
C GLY A 654 3.59 -1.34 -3.54
N GLY A 655 2.87 -0.57 -4.36
CA GLY A 655 2.17 0.62 -3.86
C GLY A 655 1.38 1.38 -4.93
N ILE A 656 0.45 2.21 -4.47
CA ILE A 656 -0.47 2.98 -5.32
C ILE A 656 -0.58 4.43 -4.83
N ARG A 657 -0.54 5.38 -5.76
CA ARG A 657 -0.91 6.79 -5.53
C ARG A 657 -1.91 7.22 -6.59
N VAL A 658 -2.98 7.91 -6.20
CA VAL A 658 -4.03 8.37 -7.11
C VAL A 658 -4.08 9.89 -7.15
N HIS A 659 -4.30 10.43 -8.34
CA HIS A 659 -4.41 11.84 -8.64
C HIS A 659 -5.76 12.09 -9.32
N ASP A 660 -6.63 12.90 -8.71
CA ASP A 660 -7.93 13.29 -9.25
C ASP A 660 -7.81 14.56 -10.12
N LEU A 661 -8.26 14.46 -11.37
CA LEU A 661 -8.26 15.53 -12.37
C LEU A 661 -9.68 15.74 -12.89
N VAL A 662 -10.08 17.00 -13.05
CA VAL A 662 -11.42 17.41 -13.49
C VAL A 662 -11.29 18.29 -14.71
N SER A 663 -12.18 18.16 -15.70
CA SER A 663 -12.23 19.10 -16.81
C SER A 663 -13.27 20.20 -16.63
N ASN A 664 -12.92 21.43 -17.04
CA ASN A 664 -13.88 22.50 -17.25
C ASN A 664 -14.45 22.55 -18.68
N GLY A 665 -14.11 21.59 -19.56
CA GLY A 665 -14.57 21.50 -20.95
C GLY A 665 -13.95 22.51 -21.91
N THR A 666 -12.79 23.10 -21.56
CA THR A 666 -12.08 24.08 -22.40
C THR A 666 -10.61 23.69 -22.63
N GLY A 667 -9.96 24.33 -23.61
CA GLY A 667 -8.61 23.97 -24.07
C GLY A 667 -8.62 22.74 -24.99
N THR A 668 -7.46 22.12 -25.20
CA THR A 668 -7.37 20.82 -25.92
C THR A 668 -7.23 19.64 -24.96
N GLY A 669 -6.77 19.87 -23.73
CA GLY A 669 -6.61 18.86 -22.69
C GLY A 669 -5.45 19.16 -21.77
N ALA A 670 -4.85 18.11 -21.20
CA ALA A 670 -3.58 18.18 -20.48
C ALA A 670 -2.65 17.04 -20.88
N GLU A 671 -1.36 17.31 -20.92
CA GLU A 671 -0.32 16.29 -20.90
C GLU A 671 0.02 15.96 -19.43
N ILE A 672 0.00 14.68 -19.09
CA ILE A 672 0.36 14.16 -17.77
C ILE A 672 1.77 13.58 -17.84
N ARG A 673 2.73 14.26 -17.22
CA ARG A 673 4.13 13.82 -17.14
C ARG A 673 4.40 13.20 -15.78
N VAL A 674 5.25 12.19 -15.74
CA VAL A 674 5.61 11.48 -14.50
C VAL A 674 7.13 11.43 -14.40
N THR A 675 7.69 12.01 -13.33
CA THR A 675 9.14 12.11 -13.12
C THR A 675 9.55 11.49 -11.78
N GLY A 676 10.77 10.94 -11.71
CA GLY A 676 11.29 10.27 -10.51
C GLY A 676 10.73 8.87 -10.24
N ALA A 677 9.86 8.34 -11.13
CA ALA A 677 9.33 6.98 -11.02
C ALA A 677 10.40 5.92 -11.31
N PRO A 678 10.56 4.87 -10.49
CA PRO A 678 11.45 3.75 -10.79
C PRO A 678 11.03 2.98 -12.04
N ALA A 679 12.00 2.31 -12.66
CA ALA A 679 11.75 1.34 -13.72
C ALA A 679 10.71 0.29 -13.29
N GLY A 680 9.79 -0.04 -14.19
CA GLY A 680 8.66 -0.95 -13.92
C GLY A 680 7.43 -0.28 -13.28
N THR A 681 7.50 0.99 -12.88
CA THR A 681 6.30 1.75 -12.49
C THR A 681 5.32 1.84 -13.67
N ARG A 682 4.04 1.70 -13.37
CA ARG A 682 2.93 1.72 -14.33
C ARG A 682 2.03 2.92 -14.05
N VAL A 683 1.46 3.49 -15.11
CA VAL A 683 0.45 4.53 -15.00
C VAL A 683 -0.88 3.96 -15.46
N VAL A 684 -1.85 3.93 -14.57
CA VAL A 684 -3.23 3.48 -14.82
C VAL A 684 -4.08 4.73 -14.94
N VAL A 685 -4.79 4.90 -16.06
CA VAL A 685 -5.72 6.02 -16.25
C VAL A 685 -7.13 5.47 -16.35
N LEU A 686 -8.04 5.97 -15.52
CA LEU A 686 -9.47 5.66 -15.51
C LEU A 686 -10.27 6.95 -15.74
N ARG A 687 -11.33 6.89 -16.56
CA ARG A 687 -12.34 7.96 -16.63
C ARG A 687 -13.54 7.61 -15.76
N ILE A 688 -14.05 8.58 -15.01
CA ILE A 688 -15.21 8.47 -14.12
C ILE A 688 -16.18 9.64 -14.35
N ASP A 689 -17.36 9.52 -13.72
CA ASP A 689 -18.39 10.57 -13.60
C ASP A 689 -17.96 11.67 -12.60
#